data_AF-A0A1M5W6X6-F1
#
_entry.id   AF-A0A1M5W6X6-F1
#
_cell.length_a   1.000
_cell.length_b   1.000
_cell.length_c   1.000
_cell.angle_alpha   90.00
_cell.angle_beta   90.00
_cell.angle_gamma   90.00
#
_symmetry.space_group_name_H-M   'P 1'
#
loop_
_entity.id
_entity.type
_entity.pdbx_description
1 polymer ?
#
loop_
_entity_poly.entity_id
_entity_poly.type
_entity_poly.pdbx_seq_one_letter_code
_entity_poly.pdbx_strand_id
1 'polypeptide(L)'
;MKNLVKNFAAIFCLVSICTYSKNRIEVKKIFPGTYTGKSVPAGRDSLTKPNNQILAVPDWTKAPNSYIFDPRQESEGLLIPVKKAYAMWKDDSYLKNEGIPSGKMSADVLWEDTHGLIKSGPGYSLEVMSTNENAKIRVPINKAKKGNAVIALKVNGEVYWSWHIWVTDDPSNGSKYKSFDNVTRMRADGTVEVIPDSDWGWMDRNLGALSSSITSSDWNRSSGLLYQWGRKDPIPPLVTRGNDFYEVSGSIGRVRHRGAKNLTGAVNIDNLTKYVLFSNAEVTNNIRLSIKNPLSLIYVNKDDNSGQAYYNNNLNLQVNWFGRSTVLPDNRLSELNLWSDNSQGLISTGYNNDASARPYRSKSSYDPCPNGWRMPSMLVANLASQTYVDDIRLDFSPFGVRTNLAKNVFETNKYHIIKPTDNGVPSFMTGFKVYPNLGFDLSNAGGNDMGIFPGTGQLIRAAHQGQYTDQHHVALWTATMTRHFDSSPAVTTRGLYMIPDKGQPDVPDPNYPNIKGRYFYMPMSGMYTSEANGCRCIKDPLYIVDNYDFPSEYLDPPAEYREGINNPNTYQDVKKSTLFTVEIPVSKAFSVQSQLLNNQDILAPANFNSLKANVLWTTNTALINRISVINPSPNSLQSLSDSKISVDINPNQSGNAVVTLHNGSITAPVYWSWHIWITDSPLGSYTYKTELPVSEAVNYINYVNKADVILQTEFMDRNLGAVDAFPIVANALTPTSAELAKIRASTGMHYQWGRKDPIPTFQHADNRASFSIFLGTASANGTVAYTTLTYAAYNNMSGNYIVPYNTYAASVAQGTDKPADKIAKVLSYSVKNPLTYMIPSTFAPYNSSMPNYTNGTDWLANEPNLAPDRWGRGGEKSPFDPCPEGWRIPDLSNVALISNQDFGQSPWYKKDKNVATFYSVSTDYSGYRVRNPSTTSTIGYMLIGPSYVVGNYPDSGTRGYRNVIANQTPTGTFNNVNFQYPAVWTAGLASNYLGRSVNVMFDAASTANRFIAFNDNNDPYFATSCRCVRIKYDAQGNEEGPIPRLPVTALASGKAATPFSSAEVAEKVNKNKISLFPNPVKDILYINTQEKDGYYYQIYNASGQLVRSGKFENGKTDVSSLSSGVYLVRINNAEEIVKIIKQ
;
A
#
# COMPACT_ATOMS: atom_id res chain seq x y z
N MET A 1 55.37 -38.04 -16.79
CA MET A 1 55.59 -39.29 -17.56
C MET A 1 54.41 -39.48 -18.52
N LYS A 2 54.68 -39.83 -19.78
CA LYS A 2 53.80 -40.43 -20.82
C LYS A 2 52.32 -39.99 -20.84
N ASN A 3 51.86 -39.12 -21.76
CA ASN A 3 51.55 -39.36 -23.19
C ASN A 3 50.72 -40.62 -23.51
N LEU A 4 49.47 -40.38 -23.99
CA LEU A 4 48.66 -41.04 -25.04
C LEU A 4 47.21 -40.52 -24.84
N VAL A 5 46.40 -39.99 -25.78
CA VAL A 5 46.39 -39.88 -27.26
C VAL A 5 45.79 -38.50 -27.62
N LYS A 6 46.55 -37.55 -28.19
CA LYS A 6 46.52 -37.03 -29.60
C LYS A 6 45.15 -36.60 -30.18
N ASN A 7 45.00 -35.49 -30.94
CA ASN A 7 45.81 -34.26 -31.22
C ASN A 7 44.86 -33.22 -31.89
N PHE A 8 44.78 -31.95 -31.47
CA PHE A 8 45.55 -30.75 -31.92
C PHE A 8 45.34 -30.35 -33.40
N ALA A 9 45.15 -29.08 -33.80
CA ALA A 9 45.50 -27.77 -33.19
C ALA A 9 44.52 -26.64 -33.69
N ALA A 10 44.56 -25.34 -33.33
CA ALA A 10 45.48 -24.52 -32.52
C ALA A 10 44.83 -23.15 -32.08
N ILE A 11 45.17 -22.64 -30.87
CA ILE A 11 45.75 -21.28 -30.59
C ILE A 11 44.91 -19.99 -30.93
N PHE A 12 44.76 -18.93 -30.09
CA PHE A 12 45.23 -18.57 -28.73
C PHE A 12 44.32 -17.52 -28.02
N CYS A 13 44.72 -17.10 -26.81
CA CYS A 13 43.97 -16.27 -25.83
C CYS A 13 44.06 -14.71 -25.97
N LEU A 14 43.36 -14.05 -25.02
CA LEU A 14 43.66 -12.77 -24.34
C LEU A 14 43.11 -11.42 -24.90
N VAL A 15 42.04 -10.94 -24.23
CA VAL A 15 42.00 -9.73 -23.37
C VAL A 15 42.41 -8.34 -23.93
N SER A 16 41.51 -7.37 -23.69
CA SER A 16 41.71 -5.94 -23.41
C SER A 16 41.73 -4.85 -24.51
N ILE A 17 40.79 -3.89 -24.30
CA ILE A 17 41.02 -2.42 -24.16
C ILE A 17 41.17 -1.55 -25.43
N CYS A 18 40.43 -0.42 -25.40
CA CYS A 18 40.59 0.83 -26.18
C CYS A 18 40.33 0.78 -27.71
N THR A 19 39.89 1.85 -28.39
CA THR A 19 39.32 3.18 -28.05
C THR A 19 38.86 3.86 -29.35
N TYR A 20 37.78 4.66 -29.31
CA TYR A 20 37.52 5.80 -30.23
C TYR A 20 37.34 5.45 -31.75
N SER A 21 36.71 6.27 -32.61
CA SER A 21 35.69 7.32 -32.43
C SER A 21 35.06 7.65 -33.81
N LYS A 22 33.92 8.36 -33.82
CA LYS A 22 33.54 9.42 -34.80
C LYS A 22 34.05 9.23 -36.26
N ASN A 23 33.19 9.10 -37.28
CA ASN A 23 32.28 10.19 -37.70
C ASN A 23 31.34 9.82 -38.86
N ARG A 24 30.29 10.64 -39.00
CA ARG A 24 29.39 10.83 -40.15
C ARG A 24 30.08 10.82 -41.52
N ILE A 25 29.30 10.46 -42.56
CA ILE A 25 29.06 11.30 -43.76
C ILE A 25 27.73 10.87 -44.40
N GLU A 26 26.87 11.85 -44.72
CA GLU A 26 25.69 11.66 -45.59
C GLU A 26 26.11 11.73 -47.06
N VAL A 27 25.47 10.96 -47.95
CA VAL A 27 25.35 11.32 -49.37
C VAL A 27 23.95 11.01 -49.88
N LYS A 28 23.19 12.05 -50.24
CA LYS A 28 21.95 11.95 -51.03
C LYS A 28 22.28 11.77 -52.52
N LYS A 29 21.51 10.94 -53.26
CA LYS A 29 21.23 11.20 -54.70
C LYS A 29 19.99 10.45 -55.24
N ILE A 30 19.52 10.94 -56.40
CA ILE A 30 18.14 10.99 -56.94
C ILE A 30 18.28 11.01 -58.51
N PHE A 31 17.39 10.56 -59.42
CA PHE A 31 15.93 10.30 -59.32
C PHE A 31 15.42 8.90 -59.79
N PRO A 32 15.10 8.54 -61.07
CA PRO A 32 13.94 7.66 -61.32
C PRO A 32 14.10 6.52 -62.36
N GLY A 33 13.07 5.68 -62.53
CA GLY A 33 12.96 4.77 -63.69
C GLY A 33 11.85 3.71 -63.61
N THR A 34 10.72 3.94 -64.28
CA THR A 34 9.68 2.94 -64.55
C THR A 34 10.04 2.07 -65.76
N TYR A 35 9.63 0.79 -65.79
CA TYR A 35 8.84 0.16 -66.88
C TYR A 35 8.52 -1.33 -66.58
N THR A 36 7.57 -1.89 -67.33
CA THR A 36 6.82 -3.13 -67.06
C THR A 36 7.14 -4.26 -68.06
N GLY A 37 7.04 -5.55 -67.65
CA GLY A 37 7.34 -6.69 -68.54
C GLY A 37 6.95 -8.09 -68.04
N LYS A 38 5.87 -8.64 -68.61
CA LYS A 38 5.17 -9.94 -68.39
C LYS A 38 5.99 -11.27 -68.29
N SER A 39 5.60 -12.10 -67.30
CA SER A 39 5.34 -13.59 -67.29
C SER A 39 6.28 -14.60 -68.03
N VAL A 40 7.02 -15.50 -67.33
CA VAL A 40 6.68 -16.92 -66.91
C VAL A 40 6.90 -17.98 -68.04
N PRO A 41 7.30 -19.27 -67.81
CA PRO A 41 7.58 -20.03 -66.56
C PRO A 41 8.98 -20.74 -66.45
N ALA A 42 9.42 -21.11 -65.24
CA ALA A 42 10.30 -22.26 -65.00
C ALA A 42 10.31 -22.74 -63.53
N GLY A 43 10.34 -24.06 -63.32
CA GLY A 43 10.97 -24.77 -62.18
C GLY A 43 10.66 -24.37 -60.73
N ARG A 44 10.02 -25.28 -59.97
CA ARG A 44 9.86 -25.15 -58.51
C ARG A 44 11.21 -25.23 -57.78
N ASP A 45 11.44 -24.30 -56.86
CA ASP A 45 12.29 -24.53 -55.68
C ASP A 45 11.44 -24.26 -54.42
N SER A 46 11.62 -25.08 -53.39
CA SER A 46 10.70 -25.20 -52.25
C SER A 46 11.33 -24.69 -50.97
N LEU A 47 11.44 -23.37 -50.79
CA LEU A 47 11.79 -22.76 -49.49
C LEU A 47 11.38 -21.28 -49.30
N THR A 48 10.39 -20.76 -50.04
CA THR A 48 9.85 -19.40 -49.83
C THR A 48 8.34 -19.42 -49.55
N LYS A 49 7.95 -19.09 -48.31
CA LYS A 49 6.58 -18.61 -48.05
C LYS A 49 6.48 -17.17 -48.55
N PRO A 50 5.43 -16.79 -49.31
CA PRO A 50 5.28 -15.44 -49.80
C PRO A 50 5.01 -14.48 -48.64
N ASN A 51 5.81 -13.42 -48.52
CA ASN A 51 5.68 -12.42 -47.48
C ASN A 51 4.59 -11.40 -47.84
N ASN A 52 3.35 -11.87 -47.96
CA ASN A 52 2.13 -11.06 -48.07
C ASN A 52 1.40 -11.02 -46.72
N GLN A 53 2.11 -10.64 -45.65
CA GLN A 53 1.41 -9.95 -44.57
C GLN A 53 1.03 -8.57 -45.10
N ILE A 54 -0.22 -8.47 -45.57
CA ILE A 54 -0.94 -7.21 -45.43
C ILE A 54 -0.92 -6.93 -43.93
N LEU A 55 -0.18 -5.91 -43.50
CA LEU A 55 -0.26 -5.38 -42.14
C LEU A 55 -1.69 -4.88 -41.95
N ALA A 56 -2.55 -5.74 -41.41
CA ALA A 56 -3.90 -5.38 -41.03
C ALA A 56 -3.78 -4.23 -40.02
N VAL A 57 -4.32 -3.07 -40.38
CA VAL A 57 -4.35 -1.93 -39.46
C VAL A 57 -5.26 -2.35 -38.29
N PRO A 58 -4.75 -2.42 -37.05
CA PRO A 58 -5.54 -2.92 -35.93
C PRO A 58 -6.71 -1.97 -35.65
N ASP A 59 -7.83 -2.53 -35.17
CA ASP A 59 -9.02 -1.75 -34.83
C ASP A 59 -8.73 -0.83 -33.62
N TRP A 60 -8.48 0.44 -33.90
CA TRP A 60 -8.15 1.45 -32.89
C TRP A 60 -9.28 1.74 -31.90
N THR A 61 -10.51 1.28 -32.14
CA THR A 61 -11.57 1.32 -31.12
C THR A 61 -11.28 0.35 -29.95
N LYS A 62 -10.52 -0.72 -30.21
CA LYS A 62 -10.13 -1.77 -29.25
C LYS A 62 -8.88 -1.46 -28.42
N ALA A 63 -8.15 -0.39 -28.75
CA ALA A 63 -7.03 0.10 -27.96
C ALA A 63 -7.43 0.28 -26.48
N PRO A 64 -6.51 0.15 -25.52
CA PRO A 64 -6.87 0.12 -24.09
C PRO A 64 -7.48 1.43 -23.59
N ASN A 65 -8.38 1.31 -22.60
CA ASN A 65 -8.89 2.43 -21.81
C ASN A 65 -8.03 2.72 -20.57
N SER A 66 -7.22 1.75 -20.16
CA SER A 66 -6.37 1.84 -18.96
C SER A 66 -4.95 1.33 -19.26
N TYR A 67 -3.95 1.93 -18.61
CA TYR A 67 -2.55 1.55 -18.74
C TYR A 67 -1.97 1.19 -17.36
N ILE A 68 -1.22 0.10 -17.30
CA ILE A 68 -0.45 -0.30 -16.12
C ILE A 68 0.96 0.27 -16.27
N PHE A 69 1.54 0.75 -15.18
CA PHE A 69 2.96 1.10 -15.11
C PHE A 69 3.56 0.53 -13.82
N ASP A 70 4.53 -0.38 -13.91
CA ASP A 70 5.28 -0.87 -12.76
C ASP A 70 6.36 0.14 -12.36
N PRO A 71 6.35 0.70 -11.14
CA PRO A 71 7.40 1.60 -10.66
C PRO A 71 8.83 1.02 -10.70
N ARG A 72 8.97 -0.31 -10.74
CA ARG A 72 10.24 -1.04 -10.78
C ARG A 72 10.86 -1.14 -12.16
N GLN A 73 10.11 -0.89 -13.25
CA GLN A 73 10.66 -0.94 -14.61
C GLN A 73 11.55 0.27 -14.93
N GLU A 74 12.44 0.15 -15.91
CA GLU A 74 13.47 1.17 -16.20
C GLU A 74 12.89 2.51 -16.72
N SER A 75 11.80 2.48 -17.48
CA SER A 75 11.19 3.64 -18.16
C SER A 75 10.80 4.82 -17.25
N GLU A 76 10.65 6.01 -17.84
CA GLU A 76 10.21 7.24 -17.15
C GLU A 76 8.69 7.33 -16.92
N GLY A 77 7.89 6.65 -17.74
CA GLY A 77 6.46 6.86 -17.84
C GLY A 77 5.88 6.25 -19.12
N LEU A 78 4.69 6.71 -19.52
CA LEU A 78 3.92 6.18 -20.64
C LEU A 78 3.84 7.15 -21.83
N LEU A 79 3.66 6.60 -23.03
CA LEU A 79 3.18 7.29 -24.22
C LEU A 79 1.77 6.80 -24.55
N ILE A 80 0.79 7.70 -24.58
CA ILE A 80 -0.61 7.35 -24.84
C ILE A 80 -1.03 7.87 -26.22
N PRO A 81 -1.30 6.99 -27.20
CA PRO A 81 -1.80 7.40 -28.52
C PRO A 81 -3.19 8.03 -28.44
N VAL A 82 -3.35 9.25 -28.95
CA VAL A 82 -4.66 9.92 -29.02
C VAL A 82 -5.58 9.28 -30.06
N LYS A 83 -5.03 8.44 -30.95
CA LYS A 83 -5.70 7.80 -32.07
C LYS A 83 -6.96 7.02 -31.69
N LYS A 84 -6.99 6.42 -30.48
CA LYS A 84 -8.21 5.80 -29.95
C LYS A 84 -9.38 6.79 -29.92
N ALA A 85 -9.17 8.00 -29.41
CA ALA A 85 -10.23 9.01 -29.30
C ALA A 85 -10.83 9.33 -30.69
N TYR A 86 -9.96 9.54 -31.69
CA TYR A 86 -10.38 9.81 -33.05
C TYR A 86 -11.16 8.65 -33.67
N ALA A 87 -10.68 7.41 -33.51
CA ALA A 87 -11.40 6.21 -33.96
C ALA A 87 -12.78 6.08 -33.28
N MET A 88 -12.86 6.31 -31.97
CA MET A 88 -14.13 6.25 -31.23
C MET A 88 -15.15 7.27 -31.72
N TRP A 89 -14.79 8.55 -31.87
CA TRP A 89 -15.75 9.58 -32.30
C TRP A 89 -16.16 9.48 -33.79
N LYS A 90 -15.40 8.75 -34.60
CA LYS A 90 -15.62 8.58 -36.03
C LYS A 90 -16.38 7.28 -36.36
N ASP A 91 -15.95 6.17 -35.78
CA ASP A 91 -16.27 4.81 -36.24
C ASP A 91 -17.14 4.00 -35.25
N ASP A 92 -17.26 4.39 -33.97
CA ASP A 92 -18.08 3.69 -32.96
C ASP A 92 -19.59 3.85 -33.18
N SER A 93 -20.35 2.77 -32.98
CA SER A 93 -21.79 2.68 -33.25
C SER A 93 -22.67 3.58 -32.38
N TYR A 94 -22.20 4.01 -31.21
CA TYR A 94 -22.97 4.83 -30.27
C TYR A 94 -22.53 6.30 -30.27
N LEU A 95 -21.28 6.58 -30.67
CA LEU A 95 -20.73 7.95 -30.72
C LEU A 95 -20.86 8.64 -32.08
N LYS A 96 -20.98 7.88 -33.17
CA LYS A 96 -21.01 8.38 -34.55
C LYS A 96 -21.88 9.63 -34.73
N ASN A 97 -21.30 10.67 -35.36
CA ASN A 97 -21.95 11.54 -36.36
C ASN A 97 -21.05 12.71 -36.82
N GLU A 98 -20.08 13.15 -36.02
CA GLU A 98 -19.31 14.39 -36.33
C GLU A 98 -17.78 14.26 -36.19
N GLY A 99 -17.25 13.18 -35.59
CA GLY A 99 -15.83 13.05 -35.29
C GLY A 99 -15.37 13.99 -34.15
N ILE A 100 -14.06 14.18 -34.02
CA ILE A 100 -13.49 15.23 -33.16
C ILE A 100 -13.26 16.48 -34.03
N PRO A 101 -13.76 17.67 -33.64
CA PRO A 101 -13.63 18.88 -34.44
C PRO A 101 -12.18 19.37 -34.53
N SER A 102 -11.88 20.14 -35.57
CA SER A 102 -10.62 20.87 -35.67
C SER A 102 -10.50 21.90 -34.55
N GLY A 103 -9.37 21.93 -33.85
CA GLY A 103 -9.16 22.84 -32.73
C GLY A 103 -7.80 22.69 -32.07
N LYS A 104 -7.56 23.48 -31.02
CA LYS A 104 -6.34 23.35 -30.21
C LYS A 104 -6.45 22.10 -29.35
N MET A 105 -5.65 21.09 -29.67
CA MET A 105 -5.46 19.89 -28.87
C MET A 105 -4.61 20.21 -27.63
N SER A 106 -4.97 19.61 -26.49
CA SER A 106 -4.18 19.64 -25.26
C SER A 106 -4.47 18.41 -24.40
N ALA A 107 -3.55 18.07 -23.48
CA ALA A 107 -3.76 17.02 -22.50
C ALA A 107 -3.42 17.52 -21.09
N ASP A 108 -4.10 16.97 -20.08
CA ASP A 108 -3.81 17.21 -18.68
C ASP A 108 -4.17 16.02 -17.79
N VAL A 109 -3.61 16.01 -16.58
CA VAL A 109 -4.06 15.14 -15.49
C VAL A 109 -5.38 15.70 -14.99
N LEU A 110 -6.50 15.06 -15.34
CA LEU A 110 -7.82 15.46 -14.89
C LEU A 110 -7.91 15.33 -13.37
N TRP A 111 -7.45 14.19 -12.86
CA TRP A 111 -7.28 13.93 -11.43
C TRP A 111 -6.22 12.84 -11.19
N GLU A 112 -5.56 12.90 -10.03
CA GLU A 112 -4.68 11.86 -9.46
C GLU A 112 -5.01 11.67 -7.96
N ASP A 113 -4.96 10.43 -7.46
CA ASP A 113 -5.28 10.08 -6.05
C ASP A 113 -4.11 10.24 -5.08
N THR A 114 -2.90 10.35 -5.63
CA THR A 114 -1.66 10.57 -4.90
C THR A 114 -1.04 11.83 -5.49
N HIS A 115 -0.97 12.93 -4.73
CA HIS A 115 -0.50 14.22 -5.26
C HIS A 115 0.91 14.11 -5.87
N GLY A 116 1.07 14.52 -7.12
CA GLY A 116 2.31 14.41 -7.88
C GLY A 116 2.71 12.96 -8.14
N LEU A 117 1.74 12.11 -8.51
CA LEU A 117 1.96 10.78 -9.09
C LEU A 117 2.44 10.94 -10.54
N ILE A 118 1.80 11.85 -11.28
CA ILE A 118 2.24 12.25 -12.62
C ILE A 118 3.07 13.53 -12.51
N LYS A 119 4.26 13.54 -13.12
CA LYS A 119 5.20 14.68 -13.15
C LYS A 119 4.71 15.76 -14.14
N SER A 120 3.54 16.34 -13.87
CA SER A 120 2.85 17.31 -14.74
C SER A 120 3.43 18.73 -14.68
N GLY A 121 3.16 19.52 -15.72
CA GLY A 121 3.48 20.95 -15.75
C GLY A 121 2.55 21.81 -14.87
N PRO A 122 2.62 23.15 -15.03
CA PRO A 122 1.67 24.08 -14.42
C PRO A 122 0.23 23.77 -14.85
N GLY A 123 -0.73 23.94 -13.95
CA GLY A 123 -2.15 23.65 -14.23
C GLY A 123 -2.45 22.18 -14.58
N TYR A 124 -1.58 21.24 -14.18
CA TYR A 124 -1.64 19.80 -14.49
C TYR A 124 -1.48 19.45 -15.99
N SER A 125 -0.96 20.37 -16.79
CA SER A 125 -0.72 20.19 -18.23
C SER A 125 0.29 19.07 -18.54
N LEU A 126 0.10 18.42 -19.68
CA LEU A 126 0.98 17.40 -20.24
C LEU A 126 1.33 17.72 -21.71
N GLU A 127 2.49 17.24 -22.15
CA GLU A 127 2.95 17.42 -23.52
C GLU A 127 2.17 16.52 -24.48
N VAL A 128 1.82 17.07 -25.65
CA VAL A 128 1.25 16.32 -26.78
C VAL A 128 2.22 16.46 -27.96
N MET A 129 2.81 15.35 -28.38
CA MET A 129 3.98 15.34 -29.28
C MET A 129 3.68 15.67 -30.75
N SER A 130 2.42 15.87 -31.11
CA SER A 130 1.98 16.28 -32.46
C SER A 130 0.58 16.88 -32.41
N THR A 131 0.07 17.40 -33.53
CA THR A 131 -1.23 18.08 -33.64
C THR A 131 -2.29 17.28 -34.38
N ASN A 132 -1.97 16.10 -34.91
CA ASN A 132 -2.89 15.24 -35.67
C ASN A 132 -3.33 13.98 -34.88
N GLU A 133 -4.22 13.18 -35.45
CA GLU A 133 -4.78 11.96 -34.82
C GLU A 133 -3.74 10.89 -34.41
N ASN A 134 -2.52 10.92 -34.96
CA ASN A 134 -1.43 10.01 -34.60
C ASN A 134 -0.54 10.57 -33.46
N ALA A 135 -0.92 11.70 -32.83
CA ALA A 135 -0.21 12.26 -31.70
C ALA A 135 -0.18 11.31 -30.48
N LYS A 136 0.80 11.52 -29.61
CA LYS A 136 0.97 10.80 -28.34
C LYS A 136 1.08 11.81 -27.20
N ILE A 137 0.46 11.49 -26.07
CA ILE A 137 0.57 12.26 -24.82
C ILE A 137 1.78 11.72 -24.05
N ARG A 138 2.69 12.59 -23.63
CA ARG A 138 3.83 12.24 -22.75
C ARG A 138 3.33 12.21 -21.30
N VAL A 139 3.38 11.05 -20.64
CA VAL A 139 2.89 10.87 -19.26
C VAL A 139 4.04 10.40 -18.35
N PRO A 140 4.91 11.33 -17.88
CA PRO A 140 6.02 11.01 -16.97
C PRO A 140 5.51 10.71 -15.55
N ILE A 141 6.04 9.65 -14.93
CA ILE A 141 5.53 9.10 -13.67
C ILE A 141 6.57 9.28 -12.55
N ASN A 142 6.10 9.56 -11.32
CA ASN A 142 6.91 9.48 -10.12
C ASN A 142 6.90 8.04 -9.59
N LYS A 143 7.92 7.27 -9.97
CA LYS A 143 8.07 5.84 -9.62
C LYS A 143 8.47 5.62 -8.15
N ALA A 144 8.57 6.66 -7.32
CA ALA A 144 8.62 6.53 -5.86
C ALA A 144 7.22 6.57 -5.21
N LYS A 145 6.16 6.53 -6.01
CA LYS A 145 4.75 6.52 -5.59
C LYS A 145 3.98 5.45 -6.35
N LYS A 146 2.96 4.87 -5.70
CA LYS A 146 1.90 4.09 -6.31
C LYS A 146 0.57 4.85 -6.23
N GLY A 147 -0.32 4.64 -7.18
CA GLY A 147 -1.62 5.32 -7.21
C GLY A 147 -2.33 5.23 -8.55
N ASN A 148 -3.37 6.04 -8.69
CA ASN A 148 -4.20 6.14 -9.88
C ASN A 148 -4.31 7.58 -10.37
N ALA A 149 -4.39 7.74 -11.69
CA ALA A 149 -4.72 9.01 -12.34
C ALA A 149 -5.66 8.82 -13.53
N VAL A 150 -6.35 9.88 -13.93
CA VAL A 150 -7.07 9.95 -15.21
C VAL A 150 -6.49 11.08 -16.04
N ILE A 151 -6.02 10.74 -17.25
CA ILE A 151 -5.50 11.69 -18.23
C ILE A 151 -6.62 12.02 -19.21
N ALA A 152 -6.87 13.31 -19.45
CA ALA A 152 -7.89 13.78 -20.39
C ALA A 152 -7.26 14.36 -21.66
N LEU A 153 -7.78 13.95 -22.83
CA LEU A 153 -7.58 14.63 -24.11
C LEU A 153 -8.66 15.69 -24.26
N LYS A 154 -8.23 16.94 -24.50
CA LYS A 154 -9.12 18.08 -24.74
C LYS A 154 -8.90 18.69 -26.11
N VAL A 155 -9.97 19.18 -26.71
CA VAL A 155 -9.96 20.03 -27.92
C VAL A 155 -10.78 21.27 -27.64
N ASN A 156 -10.17 22.45 -27.83
CA ASN A 156 -10.77 23.75 -27.49
C ASN A 156 -11.26 23.84 -26.02
N GLY A 157 -10.63 23.08 -25.11
CA GLY A 157 -10.95 23.02 -23.67
C GLY A 157 -11.96 21.95 -23.26
N GLU A 158 -12.71 21.35 -24.19
CA GLU A 158 -13.68 20.29 -23.92
C GLU A 158 -13.03 18.90 -23.98
N VAL A 159 -13.43 17.97 -23.10
CA VAL A 159 -12.90 16.60 -23.03
C VAL A 159 -13.53 15.72 -24.11
N TYR A 160 -12.69 15.10 -24.95
CA TYR A 160 -13.11 14.15 -25.99
C TYR A 160 -12.74 12.70 -25.66
N TRP A 161 -11.73 12.45 -24.83
CA TRP A 161 -11.47 11.12 -24.30
C TRP A 161 -10.63 11.19 -23.03
N SER A 162 -10.56 10.07 -22.32
CA SER A 162 -9.76 9.93 -21.10
C SER A 162 -9.31 8.49 -20.89
N TRP A 163 -8.17 8.33 -20.23
CA TRP A 163 -7.57 7.04 -19.90
C TRP A 163 -7.22 6.96 -18.42
N HIS A 164 -7.41 5.80 -17.80
CA HIS A 164 -6.98 5.51 -16.44
C HIS A 164 -5.52 5.01 -16.44
N ILE A 165 -4.70 5.61 -15.59
CA ILE A 165 -3.31 5.21 -15.36
C ILE A 165 -3.24 4.58 -14.00
N TRP A 166 -2.74 3.34 -13.95
CA TRP A 166 -2.62 2.54 -12.75
C TRP A 166 -1.15 2.25 -12.49
N VAL A 167 -0.60 2.91 -11.46
CA VAL A 167 0.81 2.84 -11.09
C VAL A 167 0.94 1.87 -9.91
N THR A 168 1.31 0.62 -10.20
CA THR A 168 1.29 -0.53 -9.28
C THR A 168 2.34 -1.56 -9.70
N ASP A 169 2.79 -2.39 -8.76
CA ASP A 169 3.48 -3.65 -9.05
C ASP A 169 2.60 -4.61 -9.89
N ASP A 170 3.24 -5.49 -10.67
CA ASP A 170 2.61 -6.39 -11.65
C ASP A 170 1.41 -7.21 -11.10
N PRO A 171 0.18 -6.94 -11.60
CA PRO A 171 -1.02 -7.65 -11.17
C PRO A 171 -1.24 -9.00 -11.90
N SER A 172 -0.32 -9.47 -12.74
CA SER A 172 -0.51 -10.66 -13.58
C SER A 172 -0.51 -12.00 -12.84
N ASN A 173 -0.06 -12.01 -11.58
CA ASN A 173 0.19 -13.19 -10.75
C ASN A 173 -1.08 -13.77 -10.07
N GLY A 174 -2.25 -13.63 -10.70
CA GLY A 174 -3.51 -14.11 -10.16
C GLY A 174 -3.83 -15.57 -10.49
N SER A 175 -4.92 -16.05 -9.89
CA SER A 175 -5.48 -17.39 -10.05
C SER A 175 -5.65 -17.83 -11.51
N LYS A 176 -5.61 -19.15 -11.75
CA LYS A 176 -5.92 -19.78 -13.05
C LYS A 176 -7.30 -20.45 -13.10
N TYR A 177 -8.14 -20.20 -12.11
CA TYR A 177 -9.43 -20.87 -11.95
C TYR A 177 -10.43 -20.59 -13.08
N LYS A 178 -11.09 -21.66 -13.50
CA LYS A 178 -12.28 -21.68 -14.38
C LYS A 178 -13.41 -22.35 -13.59
N SER A 179 -14.53 -21.65 -13.43
CA SER A 179 -15.74 -22.16 -12.78
C SER A 179 -16.42 -23.30 -13.56
N PHE A 180 -16.35 -23.22 -14.89
CA PHE A 180 -16.78 -24.21 -15.85
C PHE A 180 -15.57 -24.62 -16.70
N ASP A 181 -15.21 -25.90 -16.76
CA ASP A 181 -13.93 -26.32 -17.36
C ASP A 181 -13.86 -26.08 -18.88
N ASN A 182 -14.97 -26.28 -19.58
CA ASN A 182 -15.06 -26.21 -21.04
C ASN A 182 -15.28 -24.78 -21.57
N VAL A 183 -14.63 -23.77 -20.99
CA VAL A 183 -14.73 -22.38 -21.51
C VAL A 183 -14.16 -22.31 -22.93
N THR A 184 -14.95 -21.80 -23.86
CA THR A 184 -14.59 -21.64 -25.26
C THR A 184 -14.37 -20.17 -25.66
N ARG A 185 -13.62 -19.93 -26.73
CA ARG A 185 -13.54 -18.65 -27.46
C ARG A 185 -14.01 -18.82 -28.90
N MET A 186 -14.51 -17.74 -29.49
CA MET A 186 -14.86 -17.62 -30.91
C MET A 186 -13.90 -16.62 -31.55
N ARG A 187 -13.14 -17.06 -32.54
CA ARG A 187 -12.20 -16.23 -33.31
C ARG A 187 -12.94 -15.36 -34.33
N ALA A 188 -12.25 -14.36 -34.88
CA ALA A 188 -12.77 -13.50 -35.95
C ALA A 188 -13.22 -14.25 -37.23
N ASP A 189 -12.72 -15.47 -37.49
CA ASP A 189 -13.17 -16.33 -38.59
C ASP A 189 -14.43 -17.17 -38.28
N GLY A 190 -14.97 -17.06 -37.08
CA GLY A 190 -16.12 -17.82 -36.58
C GLY A 190 -15.78 -19.17 -35.93
N THR A 191 -14.51 -19.61 -35.93
CA THR A 191 -14.09 -20.85 -35.28
C THR A 191 -14.29 -20.78 -33.77
N VAL A 192 -14.98 -21.77 -33.21
CA VAL A 192 -15.16 -21.94 -31.75
C VAL A 192 -14.25 -23.05 -31.25
N GLU A 193 -13.44 -22.76 -30.23
CA GLU A 193 -12.49 -23.70 -29.63
C GLU A 193 -12.40 -23.52 -28.11
N VAL A 194 -11.94 -24.54 -27.37
CA VAL A 194 -11.66 -24.45 -25.93
C VAL A 194 -10.47 -23.52 -25.70
N ILE A 195 -10.54 -22.65 -24.68
CA ILE A 195 -9.46 -21.72 -24.34
C ILE A 195 -8.31 -22.49 -23.67
N PRO A 196 -7.09 -22.51 -24.25
CA PRO A 196 -5.92 -23.12 -23.61
C PRO A 196 -5.63 -22.50 -22.25
N ASP A 197 -5.12 -23.28 -21.29
CA ASP A 197 -4.82 -22.75 -19.94
C ASP A 197 -3.70 -21.68 -19.94
N SER A 198 -2.82 -21.69 -20.93
CA SER A 198 -1.84 -20.62 -21.20
C SER A 198 -2.50 -19.26 -21.47
N ASP A 199 -3.71 -19.28 -22.01
CA ASP A 199 -4.44 -18.11 -22.49
C ASP A 199 -5.47 -17.63 -21.45
N TRP A 200 -5.50 -18.27 -20.28
CA TRP A 200 -6.40 -17.95 -19.18
C TRP A 200 -5.64 -17.45 -17.92
N GLY A 201 -6.39 -16.77 -17.05
CA GLY A 201 -5.93 -16.32 -15.74
C GLY A 201 -6.61 -15.03 -15.31
N TRP A 202 -6.53 -14.75 -14.01
CA TRP A 202 -7.05 -13.57 -13.37
C TRP A 202 -5.93 -12.57 -13.06
N MET A 203 -6.28 -11.29 -12.92
CA MET A 203 -5.45 -10.39 -12.11
C MET A 203 -5.48 -10.83 -10.65
N ASP A 204 -4.37 -10.63 -9.93
CA ASP A 204 -4.28 -10.93 -8.49
C ASP A 204 -5.14 -9.98 -7.62
N ARG A 205 -5.50 -8.81 -8.17
CA ARG A 205 -6.22 -7.72 -7.51
C ARG A 205 -7.27 -7.07 -8.42
N ASN A 206 -8.07 -6.19 -7.82
CA ASN A 206 -9.08 -5.40 -8.54
C ASN A 206 -8.42 -4.23 -9.30
N LEU A 207 -9.05 -3.76 -10.38
CA LEU A 207 -8.55 -2.65 -11.19
C LEU A 207 -8.40 -1.37 -10.36
N GLY A 208 -7.19 -0.82 -10.34
CA GLY A 208 -6.84 0.36 -9.55
C GLY A 208 -6.44 0.08 -8.10
N ALA A 209 -6.45 -1.18 -7.64
CA ALA A 209 -5.95 -1.55 -6.30
C ALA A 209 -4.42 -1.56 -6.27
N LEU A 210 -3.79 -1.27 -5.14
CA LEU A 210 -2.32 -1.19 -5.04
C LEU A 210 -1.68 -2.37 -4.28
N SER A 211 -2.51 -3.31 -3.85
CA SER A 211 -2.14 -4.57 -3.21
C SER A 211 -3.23 -5.61 -3.48
N SER A 212 -2.85 -6.86 -3.71
CA SER A 212 -3.75 -8.03 -3.70
C SER A 212 -4.05 -8.54 -2.29
N SER A 213 -3.35 -8.04 -1.28
CA SER A 213 -3.39 -8.54 0.08
C SER A 213 -4.51 -7.94 0.93
N ILE A 214 -5.04 -8.75 1.84
CA ILE A 214 -5.99 -8.31 2.87
C ILE A 214 -5.27 -7.68 4.08
N THR A 215 -3.99 -8.02 4.32
CA THR A 215 -3.32 -7.75 5.61
C THR A 215 -1.84 -7.31 5.55
N SER A 216 -1.14 -7.40 4.42
CA SER A 216 0.27 -6.98 4.29
C SER A 216 0.40 -5.49 3.92
N SER A 217 1.59 -5.01 3.51
CA SER A 217 1.74 -3.66 2.97
C SER A 217 0.68 -3.29 1.90
N ASP A 218 0.24 -2.03 1.94
CA ASP A 218 -0.82 -1.44 1.14
C ASP A 218 -2.21 -2.10 1.34
N TRP A 219 -2.43 -2.85 2.44
CA TRP A 219 -3.71 -3.53 2.73
C TRP A 219 -4.94 -2.61 2.69
N ASN A 220 -4.81 -1.37 3.16
CA ASN A 220 -5.91 -0.40 3.16
C ASN A 220 -6.21 0.13 1.74
N ARG A 221 -5.27 0.01 0.79
CA ARG A 221 -5.38 0.39 -0.63
C ARG A 221 -5.68 -0.80 -1.56
N SER A 222 -6.11 -1.94 -1.01
CA SER A 222 -6.45 -3.17 -1.76
C SER A 222 -7.85 -3.18 -2.40
N SER A 223 -8.70 -2.18 -2.14
CA SER A 223 -10.08 -2.12 -2.64
C SER A 223 -10.19 -1.94 -4.15
N GLY A 224 -9.41 -1.00 -4.72
CA GLY A 224 -9.49 -0.60 -6.13
C GLY A 224 -10.45 0.57 -6.38
N LEU A 225 -10.76 0.81 -7.67
CA LEU A 225 -11.66 1.86 -8.12
C LEU A 225 -13.02 1.29 -8.53
N LEU A 226 -14.05 2.15 -8.56
CA LEU A 226 -15.42 1.76 -8.90
C LEU A 226 -15.78 2.26 -10.31
N TYR A 227 -16.65 1.53 -11.01
CA TYR A 227 -17.11 1.88 -12.35
C TYR A 227 -18.63 1.70 -12.41
N GLN A 228 -19.38 2.60 -13.09
CA GLN A 228 -20.76 2.24 -13.48
C GLN A 228 -20.71 1.27 -14.66
N TRP A 229 -21.64 0.32 -14.70
CA TRP A 229 -21.58 -0.76 -15.67
C TRP A 229 -21.60 -0.24 -17.12
N GLY A 230 -20.68 -0.72 -17.96
CA GLY A 230 -20.55 -0.26 -19.35
C GLY A 230 -19.73 1.02 -19.56
N ARG A 231 -19.18 1.65 -18.50
CA ARG A 231 -18.27 2.81 -18.63
C ARG A 231 -16.80 2.40 -18.64
N LYS A 232 -15.95 3.27 -19.18
CA LYS A 232 -14.48 3.12 -19.14
C LYS A 232 -13.80 3.88 -17.99
N ASP A 233 -14.46 4.90 -17.45
CA ASP A 233 -13.85 5.87 -16.54
C ASP A 233 -14.10 5.51 -15.06
N PRO A 234 -13.05 5.49 -14.20
CA PRO A 234 -13.18 5.16 -12.80
C PRO A 234 -13.72 6.31 -11.93
N ILE A 235 -14.43 5.91 -10.88
CA ILE A 235 -14.87 6.72 -9.74
C ILE A 235 -14.05 6.27 -8.51
N PRO A 236 -13.25 7.17 -7.90
CA PRO A 236 -12.47 6.86 -6.70
C PRO A 236 -13.38 6.83 -5.46
N PRO A 237 -13.22 5.86 -4.54
CA PRO A 237 -13.93 5.84 -3.26
C PRO A 237 -13.69 7.05 -2.34
N LEU A 238 -12.51 7.70 -2.46
CA LEU A 238 -12.06 8.81 -1.60
C LEU A 238 -11.93 8.47 -0.10
N VAL A 239 -12.04 7.19 0.26
CA VAL A 239 -11.69 6.63 1.58
C VAL A 239 -11.14 5.20 1.41
N THR A 240 -10.12 4.85 2.18
CA THR A 240 -9.51 3.50 2.22
C THR A 240 -10.24 2.57 3.19
N ARG A 241 -9.88 1.27 3.22
CA ARG A 241 -10.45 0.32 4.21
C ARG A 241 -10.18 0.72 5.67
N GLY A 242 -9.04 1.37 5.95
CA GLY A 242 -8.69 1.85 7.29
C GLY A 242 -9.46 3.10 7.74
N ASN A 243 -10.49 3.52 6.98
CA ASN A 243 -11.14 4.83 7.06
C ASN A 243 -10.20 6.03 6.88
N ASP A 244 -9.09 5.86 6.16
CA ASP A 244 -8.23 6.98 5.79
C ASP A 244 -8.91 7.74 4.64
N PHE A 245 -9.41 8.95 4.92
CA PHE A 245 -10.02 9.81 3.89
C PHE A 245 -8.91 10.45 3.07
N TYR A 246 -9.00 10.32 1.75
CA TYR A 246 -8.12 10.98 0.80
C TYR A 246 -8.93 11.88 -0.14
N GLU A 247 -8.22 12.62 -0.99
CA GLU A 247 -8.80 13.45 -2.04
C GLU A 247 -8.11 13.16 -3.36
N VAL A 248 -8.77 13.47 -4.47
CA VAL A 248 -8.08 13.56 -5.76
C VAL A 248 -7.80 15.02 -6.11
N SER A 249 -6.69 15.27 -6.81
CA SER A 249 -6.31 16.60 -7.30
C SER A 249 -5.97 16.57 -8.79
N GLY A 250 -6.33 17.59 -9.56
CA GLY A 250 -5.93 17.71 -10.96
C GLY A 250 -6.46 18.98 -11.62
N SER A 251 -6.59 18.97 -12.95
CA SER A 251 -7.22 20.07 -13.70
C SER A 251 -8.69 20.29 -13.33
N ILE A 252 -9.35 19.30 -12.70
CA ILE A 252 -10.70 19.42 -12.13
C ILE A 252 -10.74 20.14 -10.77
N GLY A 253 -9.59 20.52 -10.21
CA GLY A 253 -9.47 21.03 -8.84
C GLY A 253 -9.27 19.90 -7.83
N ARG A 254 -9.77 20.08 -6.60
CA ARG A 254 -9.69 19.09 -5.51
C ARG A 254 -11.08 18.52 -5.21
N VAL A 255 -11.19 17.20 -5.11
CA VAL A 255 -12.46 16.50 -4.87
C VAL A 255 -12.35 15.60 -3.65
N ARG A 256 -13.28 15.77 -2.70
CA ARG A 256 -13.32 15.07 -1.40
C ARG A 256 -14.57 14.21 -1.25
N HIS A 257 -14.45 13.15 -0.46
CA HIS A 257 -15.58 12.31 -0.06
C HIS A 257 -16.65 13.14 0.67
N ARG A 258 -17.93 12.83 0.47
CA ARG A 258 -19.08 13.50 1.12
C ARG A 258 -19.03 13.52 2.64
N GLY A 259 -18.35 12.54 3.25
CA GLY A 259 -18.15 12.47 4.69
C GLY A 259 -17.06 13.39 5.25
N ALA A 260 -16.32 14.12 4.40
CA ALA A 260 -15.27 15.03 4.83
C ALA A 260 -15.84 16.21 5.64
N LYS A 261 -15.18 16.60 6.73
CA LYS A 261 -15.58 17.75 7.56
C LYS A 261 -14.88 19.06 7.16
N ASN A 262 -13.89 18.97 6.27
CA ASN A 262 -13.25 20.12 5.64
C ASN A 262 -13.45 20.06 4.11
N LEU A 263 -14.15 21.04 3.55
CA LEU A 263 -14.31 21.26 2.11
C LEU A 263 -13.68 22.59 1.64
N THR A 264 -12.86 23.25 2.47
CA THR A 264 -12.15 24.47 2.07
C THR A 264 -11.21 24.16 0.91
N GLY A 265 -11.39 24.86 -0.21
CA GLY A 265 -10.62 24.66 -1.43
C GLY A 265 -10.92 23.39 -2.22
N ALA A 266 -11.99 22.66 -1.88
CA ALA A 266 -12.38 21.40 -2.53
C ALA A 266 -13.90 21.32 -2.77
N VAL A 267 -14.32 20.46 -3.70
CA VAL A 267 -15.73 20.13 -3.91
C VAL A 267 -16.06 18.75 -3.34
N ASN A 268 -17.30 18.57 -2.87
CA ASN A 268 -17.83 17.24 -2.57
C ASN A 268 -18.02 16.47 -3.90
N ILE A 269 -17.58 15.21 -3.96
CA ILE A 269 -17.78 14.32 -5.11
C ILE A 269 -19.25 14.24 -5.55
N ASP A 270 -20.20 14.27 -4.62
CA ASP A 270 -21.64 14.21 -4.92
C ASP A 270 -22.08 15.36 -5.85
N ASN A 271 -21.48 16.55 -5.70
CA ASN A 271 -21.78 17.73 -6.51
C ASN A 271 -21.34 17.59 -7.98
N LEU A 272 -20.53 16.59 -8.31
CA LEU A 272 -20.11 16.30 -9.69
C LEU A 272 -21.15 15.46 -10.43
N THR A 273 -22.08 14.81 -9.74
CA THR A 273 -23.12 13.93 -10.29
C THR A 273 -23.96 14.64 -11.37
N LYS A 274 -24.24 13.96 -12.47
CA LYS A 274 -25.10 14.45 -13.55
C LYS A 274 -26.47 13.77 -13.48
N TYR A 275 -27.51 14.58 -13.50
CA TYR A 275 -28.90 14.14 -13.59
C TYR A 275 -29.43 14.43 -14.99
N VAL A 276 -29.99 13.42 -15.64
CA VAL A 276 -30.61 13.50 -16.98
C VAL A 276 -32.10 13.19 -16.84
N LEU A 277 -32.97 14.02 -17.41
CA LEU A 277 -34.41 13.75 -17.44
C LEU A 277 -34.71 12.56 -18.37
N PHE A 278 -35.69 11.74 -18.03
CA PHE A 278 -36.01 10.49 -18.72
C PHE A 278 -36.34 10.71 -20.21
N SER A 279 -37.04 11.81 -20.54
CA SER A 279 -37.34 12.25 -21.92
C SER A 279 -36.10 12.50 -22.78
N ASN A 280 -34.95 12.75 -22.15
CA ASN A 280 -33.69 13.13 -22.80
C ASN A 280 -32.60 12.05 -22.65
N ALA A 281 -32.87 10.99 -21.89
CA ALA A 281 -31.94 9.93 -21.56
C ALA A 281 -31.84 8.91 -22.70
N GLU A 282 -30.97 9.20 -23.67
CA GLU A 282 -30.65 8.35 -24.83
C GLU A 282 -29.21 7.86 -24.77
N VAL A 283 -28.95 6.61 -25.20
CA VAL A 283 -27.64 5.95 -25.16
C VAL A 283 -26.51 6.82 -25.72
N THR A 284 -26.67 7.38 -26.91
CA THR A 284 -25.68 8.26 -27.54
C THR A 284 -25.42 9.53 -26.71
N ASN A 285 -26.47 10.14 -26.15
CA ASN A 285 -26.34 11.37 -25.36
C ASN A 285 -25.64 11.09 -24.03
N ASN A 286 -26.02 10.03 -23.32
CA ASN A 286 -25.48 9.71 -22.01
C ASN A 286 -24.05 9.15 -22.09
N ILE A 287 -23.71 8.38 -23.13
CA ILE A 287 -22.31 7.97 -23.39
C ILE A 287 -21.45 9.20 -23.68
N ARG A 288 -21.87 10.12 -24.55
CA ARG A 288 -21.15 11.40 -24.79
C ARG A 288 -21.00 12.23 -23.52
N LEU A 289 -22.05 12.31 -22.69
CA LEU A 289 -22.02 13.00 -21.40
C LEU A 289 -20.98 12.38 -20.44
N SER A 290 -20.85 11.04 -20.43
CA SER A 290 -19.89 10.31 -19.59
C SER A 290 -18.44 10.57 -19.97
N ILE A 291 -18.16 10.62 -21.27
CA ILE A 291 -16.82 10.93 -21.81
C ILE A 291 -16.44 12.38 -21.50
N LYS A 292 -17.40 13.31 -21.61
CA LYS A 292 -17.19 14.72 -21.26
C LYS A 292 -17.03 14.95 -19.75
N ASN A 293 -17.45 14.00 -18.90
CA ASN A 293 -17.41 14.11 -17.44
C ASN A 293 -16.88 12.82 -16.77
N PRO A 294 -15.59 12.46 -16.93
CA PRO A 294 -15.07 11.16 -16.50
C PRO A 294 -15.30 10.83 -15.02
N LEU A 295 -15.13 11.81 -14.12
CA LEU A 295 -15.27 11.64 -12.66
C LEU A 295 -16.74 11.71 -12.16
N SER A 296 -17.70 12.07 -13.02
CA SER A 296 -19.10 12.23 -12.61
C SER A 296 -19.87 10.92 -12.73
N LEU A 297 -20.63 10.54 -11.72
CA LEU A 297 -21.72 9.56 -11.86
C LEU A 297 -22.83 10.15 -12.74
N ILE A 298 -23.49 9.31 -13.56
CA ILE A 298 -24.66 9.69 -14.36
C ILE A 298 -25.88 8.95 -13.84
N TYR A 299 -26.96 9.69 -13.65
CA TYR A 299 -28.24 9.22 -13.11
C TYR A 299 -29.41 9.73 -13.93
N VAL A 300 -30.36 8.85 -14.23
CA VAL A 300 -31.61 9.23 -14.89
C VAL A 300 -32.67 9.53 -13.85
N ASN A 301 -33.33 10.68 -14.00
CA ASN A 301 -34.44 11.15 -13.18
C ASN A 301 -35.73 11.20 -14.01
N LYS A 302 -36.88 11.19 -13.33
CA LYS A 302 -38.18 11.53 -13.91
C LYS A 302 -38.14 12.93 -14.55
N ASP A 303 -39.07 13.21 -15.45
CA ASP A 303 -39.11 14.48 -16.20
C ASP A 303 -39.47 15.70 -15.34
N ASP A 304 -40.16 15.49 -14.22
CA ASP A 304 -40.36 16.48 -13.15
C ASP A 304 -39.14 16.67 -12.24
N ASN A 305 -38.05 15.94 -12.50
CA ASN A 305 -36.82 15.85 -11.73
C ASN A 305 -37.00 15.37 -10.26
N SER A 306 -38.14 14.76 -9.90
CA SER A 306 -38.47 14.37 -8.50
C SER A 306 -37.70 13.16 -7.95
N GLY A 307 -36.78 12.58 -8.72
CA GLY A 307 -35.93 11.45 -8.32
C GLY A 307 -35.73 10.43 -9.44
N GLN A 308 -35.16 9.26 -9.10
CA GLN A 308 -34.89 8.13 -10.01
C GLN A 308 -36.09 7.82 -10.93
N ALA A 309 -35.82 7.70 -12.22
CA ALA A 309 -36.81 7.21 -13.20
C ALA A 309 -36.92 5.67 -13.16
N TYR A 310 -38.10 5.16 -13.43
CA TYR A 310 -38.39 3.73 -13.49
C TYR A 310 -39.20 3.41 -14.73
N TYR A 311 -38.83 2.37 -15.47
CA TYR A 311 -39.66 1.89 -16.57
C TYR A 311 -41.01 1.42 -16.03
N ASN A 312 -42.10 1.85 -16.67
CA ASN A 312 -43.48 1.51 -16.30
C ASN A 312 -43.81 1.81 -14.82
N ASN A 313 -43.10 2.77 -14.19
CA ASN A 313 -43.18 3.11 -12.76
C ASN A 313 -42.91 1.93 -11.79
N ASN A 314 -42.23 0.86 -12.24
CA ASN A 314 -41.92 -0.31 -11.40
C ASN A 314 -40.57 -0.13 -10.70
N LEU A 315 -40.55 -0.19 -9.36
CA LEU A 315 -39.34 0.02 -8.53
C LEU A 315 -38.20 -0.97 -8.81
N ASN A 316 -38.50 -2.15 -9.34
CA ASN A 316 -37.50 -3.15 -9.75
C ASN A 316 -36.90 -2.86 -11.14
N LEU A 317 -37.45 -1.90 -11.89
CA LEU A 317 -37.07 -1.55 -13.26
C LEU A 317 -36.49 -0.13 -13.32
N GLN A 318 -35.43 0.12 -12.56
CA GLN A 318 -34.70 1.40 -12.59
C GLN A 318 -34.17 1.70 -14.00
N VAL A 319 -34.37 2.92 -14.48
CA VAL A 319 -33.80 3.32 -15.78
C VAL A 319 -32.27 3.33 -15.71
N ASN A 320 -31.65 2.65 -16.66
CA ASN A 320 -30.20 2.53 -16.81
C ASN A 320 -29.55 3.91 -16.91
N TRP A 321 -28.31 4.09 -16.43
CA TRP A 321 -27.61 5.39 -16.53
C TRP A 321 -27.44 5.85 -17.99
N PHE A 322 -27.32 4.91 -18.93
CA PHE A 322 -27.23 5.18 -20.36
C PHE A 322 -28.60 5.45 -21.01
N GLY A 323 -29.72 5.30 -20.30
CA GLY A 323 -31.05 5.61 -20.81
C GLY A 323 -31.62 4.58 -21.80
N ARG A 324 -32.39 5.07 -22.78
CA ARG A 324 -33.09 4.30 -23.82
C ARG A 324 -32.30 4.28 -25.13
N SER A 325 -32.75 3.47 -26.07
CA SER A 325 -32.19 3.39 -27.42
C SER A 325 -33.27 3.61 -28.47
N THR A 326 -32.95 4.39 -29.49
CA THR A 326 -33.77 4.58 -30.69
C THR A 326 -33.81 3.36 -31.61
N VAL A 327 -32.90 2.38 -31.43
CA VAL A 327 -32.77 1.19 -32.30
C VAL A 327 -33.07 -0.13 -31.58
N LEU A 328 -33.03 -0.16 -30.25
CA LEU A 328 -33.36 -1.33 -29.43
C LEU A 328 -34.50 -0.99 -28.44
N PRO A 329 -35.57 -1.79 -28.35
CA PRO A 329 -36.57 -1.63 -27.30
C PRO A 329 -35.96 -1.88 -25.91
N ASP A 330 -36.59 -1.38 -24.84
CA ASP A 330 -36.00 -1.39 -23.49
C ASP A 330 -35.67 -2.80 -22.95
N ASN A 331 -36.38 -3.84 -23.42
CA ASN A 331 -36.08 -5.23 -23.08
C ASN A 331 -34.85 -5.80 -23.81
N ARG A 332 -34.34 -5.14 -24.86
CA ARG A 332 -33.16 -5.55 -25.63
C ARG A 332 -31.89 -4.77 -25.30
N LEU A 333 -31.91 -3.89 -24.29
CA LEU A 333 -30.75 -3.05 -23.94
C LEU A 333 -29.50 -3.86 -23.48
N SER A 334 -29.66 -5.13 -23.11
CA SER A 334 -28.53 -6.06 -22.90
C SER A 334 -27.65 -6.22 -24.15
N GLU A 335 -28.24 -6.08 -25.33
CA GLU A 335 -27.58 -6.26 -26.64
C GLU A 335 -26.67 -5.06 -27.02
N LEU A 336 -26.66 -3.98 -26.22
CA LEU A 336 -25.68 -2.90 -26.34
C LEU A 336 -24.23 -3.38 -26.14
N ASN A 337 -24.04 -4.47 -25.39
CA ASN A 337 -22.78 -5.20 -25.28
C ASN A 337 -21.56 -4.33 -24.88
N LEU A 338 -21.75 -3.37 -23.97
CA LEU A 338 -20.75 -2.33 -23.69
C LEU A 338 -19.41 -2.87 -23.14
N TRP A 339 -19.38 -4.04 -22.48
CA TRP A 339 -18.17 -4.66 -21.89
C TRP A 339 -17.81 -6.04 -22.48
N SER A 340 -18.29 -6.37 -23.69
CA SER A 340 -18.10 -7.70 -24.33
C SER A 340 -18.61 -8.86 -23.47
N ASP A 341 -19.93 -8.85 -23.27
CA ASP A 341 -20.70 -10.02 -22.86
C ASP A 341 -20.53 -11.16 -23.88
N ASN A 342 -20.19 -12.35 -23.38
CA ASN A 342 -20.13 -13.58 -24.16
C ASN A 342 -21.47 -13.94 -24.80
N SER A 343 -22.60 -13.56 -24.20
CA SER A 343 -23.91 -13.81 -24.81
C SER A 343 -24.28 -12.78 -25.89
N GLN A 344 -23.55 -11.66 -25.99
CA GLN A 344 -23.94 -10.47 -26.79
C GLN A 344 -25.31 -9.90 -26.39
N GLY A 345 -25.71 -10.06 -25.13
CA GLY A 345 -27.04 -9.73 -24.61
C GLY A 345 -28.16 -10.69 -25.00
N LEU A 346 -27.85 -11.80 -25.69
CA LEU A 346 -28.82 -12.74 -26.27
C LEU A 346 -29.07 -13.97 -25.38
N ILE A 347 -30.33 -14.13 -24.99
CA ILE A 347 -30.84 -15.31 -24.28
C ILE A 347 -30.98 -16.53 -25.21
N SER A 348 -31.07 -17.72 -24.64
CA SER A 348 -31.41 -18.97 -25.36
C SER A 348 -32.48 -19.79 -24.64
N THR A 349 -33.10 -20.71 -25.36
CA THR A 349 -33.82 -21.86 -24.78
C THR A 349 -32.82 -22.95 -24.39
N GLY A 350 -33.10 -23.72 -23.34
CA GLY A 350 -32.18 -24.77 -22.86
C GLY A 350 -30.85 -24.23 -22.28
N TYR A 351 -30.85 -22.98 -21.81
CA TYR A 351 -29.68 -22.22 -21.32
C TYR A 351 -28.88 -22.88 -20.19
N ASN A 352 -29.39 -23.91 -19.53
CA ASN A 352 -28.68 -24.68 -18.49
C ASN A 352 -27.89 -25.89 -19.05
N ASN A 353 -27.95 -26.17 -20.36
CA ASN A 353 -27.15 -27.22 -20.98
C ASN A 353 -25.71 -26.75 -21.22
N ASP A 354 -24.71 -27.63 -21.10
CA ASP A 354 -23.30 -27.30 -21.39
C ASP A 354 -23.11 -26.70 -22.79
N ALA A 355 -23.84 -27.21 -23.79
CA ALA A 355 -23.83 -26.70 -25.16
C ALA A 355 -24.42 -25.28 -25.33
N SER A 356 -25.07 -24.73 -24.30
CA SER A 356 -25.55 -23.33 -24.28
C SER A 356 -24.54 -22.35 -23.70
N ALA A 357 -23.42 -22.82 -23.12
CA ALA A 357 -22.35 -21.97 -22.65
C ALA A 357 -21.79 -21.11 -23.80
N ARG A 358 -21.90 -19.79 -23.68
CA ARG A 358 -21.52 -18.87 -24.77
C ARG A 358 -20.00 -18.64 -24.80
N PRO A 359 -19.35 -18.69 -25.98
CA PRO A 359 -17.92 -18.48 -26.08
C PRO A 359 -17.52 -17.03 -25.83
N TYR A 360 -16.31 -16.83 -25.31
CA TYR A 360 -15.62 -15.55 -25.31
C TYR A 360 -15.47 -15.02 -26.73
N ARG A 361 -15.71 -13.72 -26.92
CA ARG A 361 -15.60 -12.98 -28.19
C ARG A 361 -14.75 -11.73 -28.00
N SER A 362 -14.28 -11.13 -29.10
CA SER A 362 -13.38 -9.96 -29.08
C SER A 362 -13.88 -8.85 -28.15
N LYS A 363 -12.95 -8.17 -27.48
CA LYS A 363 -13.21 -7.14 -26.47
C LYS A 363 -14.02 -5.94 -27.02
N SER A 364 -14.72 -5.23 -26.14
CA SER A 364 -15.49 -4.05 -26.51
C SER A 364 -14.66 -2.77 -26.34
N SER A 365 -15.12 -1.70 -26.97
CA SER A 365 -14.39 -0.44 -27.01
C SER A 365 -14.44 0.35 -25.68
N TYR A 366 -15.40 0.01 -24.80
CA TYR A 366 -15.63 0.62 -23.48
C TYR A 366 -15.17 -0.24 -22.29
N ASP A 367 -14.71 -1.47 -22.50
CA ASP A 367 -14.15 -2.33 -21.45
C ASP A 367 -12.97 -1.59 -20.75
N PRO A 368 -13.00 -1.43 -19.41
CA PRO A 368 -12.04 -0.62 -18.67
C PRO A 368 -10.69 -1.31 -18.48
N CYS A 369 -10.58 -2.61 -18.75
CA CYS A 369 -9.34 -3.35 -18.49
C CYS A 369 -8.19 -2.90 -19.41
N PRO A 370 -6.93 -3.04 -18.97
CA PRO A 370 -5.74 -2.76 -19.78
C PRO A 370 -5.60 -3.65 -21.04
N ASN A 371 -4.55 -3.41 -21.83
CA ASN A 371 -4.24 -4.27 -22.98
C ASN A 371 -3.91 -5.71 -22.52
N GLY A 372 -4.35 -6.72 -23.28
CA GLY A 372 -4.23 -8.13 -22.89
C GLY A 372 -5.17 -8.60 -21.77
N TRP A 373 -6.02 -7.71 -21.24
CA TRP A 373 -6.96 -7.98 -20.15
C TRP A 373 -8.38 -7.54 -20.52
N ARG A 374 -9.40 -8.16 -19.93
CA ARG A 374 -10.82 -7.88 -20.20
C ARG A 374 -11.70 -8.11 -18.97
N MET A 375 -12.92 -7.59 -19.00
CA MET A 375 -13.95 -7.96 -18.04
C MET A 375 -14.37 -9.44 -18.21
N PRO A 376 -14.53 -10.19 -17.10
CA PRO A 376 -15.08 -11.54 -17.12
C PRO A 376 -16.59 -11.49 -17.39
N SER A 377 -17.13 -12.53 -18.01
CA SER A 377 -18.52 -12.59 -18.48
C SER A 377 -19.21 -13.83 -17.93
N MET A 378 -20.52 -13.73 -17.68
CA MET A 378 -21.37 -14.92 -17.52
C MET A 378 -21.40 -15.70 -18.85
N LEU A 379 -21.64 -17.00 -18.78
CA LEU A 379 -21.80 -17.84 -19.97
C LEU A 379 -23.20 -17.74 -20.60
N VAL A 380 -24.18 -17.08 -19.96
CA VAL A 380 -25.54 -16.79 -20.46
C VAL A 380 -26.09 -15.46 -19.92
N ALA A 381 -26.95 -14.77 -20.68
CA ALA A 381 -27.67 -13.57 -20.21
C ALA A 381 -29.12 -13.84 -19.70
N ASN A 382 -29.57 -15.10 -19.70
CA ASN A 382 -30.87 -15.46 -19.15
C ASN A 382 -30.97 -15.02 -17.67
N LEU A 383 -31.99 -14.23 -17.34
CA LEU A 383 -32.26 -13.82 -15.95
C LEU A 383 -33.00 -14.90 -15.17
N ALA A 384 -33.92 -15.61 -15.82
CA ALA A 384 -34.72 -16.66 -15.21
C ALA A 384 -35.33 -17.58 -16.28
N SER A 385 -35.95 -18.68 -15.84
CA SER A 385 -36.80 -19.55 -16.64
C SER A 385 -38.07 -18.84 -17.14
N GLN A 386 -38.81 -19.52 -18.03
CA GLN A 386 -40.14 -19.07 -18.49
C GLN A 386 -41.19 -18.98 -17.36
N THR A 387 -40.90 -19.54 -16.18
CA THR A 387 -41.73 -19.44 -14.97
C THR A 387 -41.17 -18.47 -13.93
N TYR A 388 -40.24 -17.58 -14.34
CA TYR A 388 -39.57 -16.59 -13.49
C TYR A 388 -38.75 -17.17 -12.33
N VAL A 389 -38.28 -18.41 -12.46
CA VAL A 389 -37.36 -19.03 -11.49
C VAL A 389 -35.92 -18.72 -11.89
N ASP A 390 -35.12 -18.16 -10.97
CA ASP A 390 -33.68 -17.92 -11.15
C ASP A 390 -32.88 -19.22 -11.02
N ASP A 391 -33.06 -20.11 -11.99
CA ASP A 391 -32.51 -21.46 -12.05
C ASP A 391 -31.19 -21.55 -12.84
N ILE A 392 -30.51 -20.42 -13.07
CA ILE A 392 -29.24 -20.38 -13.79
C ILE A 392 -28.16 -21.09 -12.97
N ARG A 393 -27.34 -21.91 -13.63
CA ARG A 393 -26.21 -22.64 -13.01
C ARG A 393 -25.14 -21.70 -12.43
N LEU A 394 -24.56 -22.10 -11.31
CA LEU A 394 -23.48 -21.36 -10.66
C LEU A 394 -22.16 -21.38 -11.43
N ASP A 395 -21.77 -22.52 -12.00
CA ASP A 395 -20.55 -22.67 -12.80
C ASP A 395 -20.52 -21.74 -14.04
N PHE A 396 -21.69 -21.28 -14.51
CA PHE A 396 -21.82 -20.30 -15.59
C PHE A 396 -21.50 -18.85 -15.17
N SER A 397 -21.31 -18.59 -13.87
CA SER A 397 -20.64 -17.37 -13.40
C SER A 397 -19.14 -17.56 -13.37
N PRO A 398 -18.34 -16.59 -13.86
CA PRO A 398 -16.88 -16.64 -13.75
C PRO A 398 -16.40 -16.62 -12.30
N PHE A 399 -17.24 -16.15 -11.35
CA PHE A 399 -16.97 -16.15 -9.92
C PHE A 399 -17.58 -17.35 -9.17
N GLY A 400 -18.26 -18.27 -9.88
CA GLY A 400 -18.96 -19.40 -9.29
C GLY A 400 -18.04 -20.54 -8.85
N VAL A 401 -18.47 -21.28 -7.82
CA VAL A 401 -17.91 -22.59 -7.44
C VAL A 401 -18.22 -23.65 -8.51
N ARG A 402 -17.34 -24.65 -8.67
CA ARG A 402 -17.47 -25.76 -9.64
C ARG A 402 -18.65 -26.68 -9.32
N THR A 403 -19.85 -26.26 -9.70
CA THR A 403 -21.09 -27.02 -9.54
C THR A 403 -22.15 -26.60 -10.55
N ASN A 404 -22.89 -27.58 -11.08
CA ASN A 404 -24.05 -27.35 -11.95
C ASN A 404 -25.34 -27.04 -11.18
N LEU A 405 -25.26 -26.82 -9.86
CA LEU A 405 -26.42 -26.39 -9.07
C LEU A 405 -26.95 -25.04 -9.58
N ALA A 406 -28.27 -24.97 -9.68
CA ALA A 406 -29.02 -23.75 -9.98
C ALA A 406 -28.97 -22.77 -8.79
N LYS A 407 -28.92 -21.46 -9.07
CA LYS A 407 -28.81 -20.40 -8.05
C LYS A 407 -29.92 -20.47 -7.01
N ASN A 408 -31.18 -20.57 -7.43
CA ASN A 408 -32.33 -20.72 -6.51
C ASN A 408 -32.17 -21.92 -5.55
N VAL A 409 -31.59 -23.04 -6.01
CA VAL A 409 -31.35 -24.23 -5.18
C VAL A 409 -30.20 -23.98 -4.20
N PHE A 410 -29.13 -23.33 -4.63
CA PHE A 410 -28.01 -22.93 -3.76
C PHE A 410 -28.46 -21.96 -2.65
N GLU A 411 -29.32 -20.99 -2.99
CA GLU A 411 -29.87 -20.03 -2.05
C GLU A 411 -30.87 -20.68 -1.07
N THR A 412 -31.74 -21.56 -1.58
CA THR A 412 -32.70 -22.34 -0.77
C THR A 412 -31.99 -23.23 0.26
N ASN A 413 -30.88 -23.87 -0.12
CA ASN A 413 -30.04 -24.67 0.78
C ASN A 413 -29.12 -23.83 1.68
N LYS A 414 -29.20 -22.49 1.59
CA LYS A 414 -28.39 -21.53 2.36
C LYS A 414 -26.86 -21.67 2.17
N TYR A 415 -26.42 -22.26 1.06
CA TYR A 415 -24.98 -22.43 0.78
C TYR A 415 -24.25 -21.10 0.50
N HIS A 416 -24.99 -20.01 0.26
CA HIS A 416 -24.46 -18.64 0.24
C HIS A 416 -24.00 -18.15 1.62
N ILE A 417 -24.39 -18.80 2.73
CA ILE A 417 -23.97 -18.46 4.08
C ILE A 417 -22.72 -19.27 4.43
N ILE A 418 -21.58 -18.60 4.54
CA ILE A 418 -20.32 -19.23 4.93
C ILE A 418 -20.36 -19.51 6.43
N LYS A 419 -20.31 -20.80 6.80
CA LYS A 419 -20.31 -21.26 8.20
C LYS A 419 -18.95 -21.03 8.89
N PRO A 420 -18.93 -20.97 10.25
CA PRO A 420 -17.68 -20.85 11.01
C PRO A 420 -16.76 -22.07 10.89
N THR A 421 -17.29 -23.22 10.47
CA THR A 421 -16.55 -24.47 10.21
C THR A 421 -17.03 -25.11 8.90
N ASP A 422 -16.24 -26.02 8.34
CA ASP A 422 -16.60 -26.84 7.18
C ASP A 422 -17.58 -28.00 7.52
N ASN A 423 -18.08 -28.08 8.77
CA ASN A 423 -18.97 -29.17 9.18
C ASN A 423 -20.36 -29.04 8.53
N GLY A 424 -20.79 -30.10 7.83
CA GLY A 424 -22.05 -30.08 7.07
C GLY A 424 -22.07 -28.98 6.01
N VAL A 425 -20.93 -28.71 5.37
CA VAL A 425 -20.76 -27.82 4.22
C VAL A 425 -20.49 -28.68 2.98
N PRO A 426 -21.06 -28.38 1.79
CA PRO A 426 -20.75 -29.10 0.56
C PRO A 426 -19.26 -29.04 0.20
N SER A 427 -18.71 -30.08 -0.42
CA SER A 427 -17.28 -30.17 -0.75
C SER A 427 -16.77 -29.01 -1.64
N PHE A 428 -17.62 -28.43 -2.48
CA PHE A 428 -17.26 -27.26 -3.30
C PHE A 428 -17.26 -25.92 -2.53
N MET A 429 -17.71 -25.91 -1.27
CA MET A 429 -17.74 -24.74 -0.37
C MET A 429 -16.77 -24.86 0.82
N THR A 430 -16.05 -25.97 0.99
CA THR A 430 -15.06 -26.13 2.07
C THR A 430 -13.83 -25.25 1.82
N GLY A 431 -13.07 -24.92 2.86
CA GLY A 431 -11.84 -24.14 2.74
C GLY A 431 -12.02 -22.63 2.50
N PHE A 432 -13.26 -22.13 2.40
CA PHE A 432 -13.55 -20.69 2.37
C PHE A 432 -13.05 -20.01 3.65
N LYS A 433 -12.18 -18.99 3.52
CA LYS A 433 -11.71 -18.19 4.65
C LYS A 433 -12.24 -16.75 4.56
N VAL A 434 -12.83 -16.30 5.66
CA VAL A 434 -13.31 -14.92 5.82
C VAL A 434 -12.36 -14.19 6.75
N TYR A 435 -11.94 -12.98 6.36
CA TYR A 435 -11.33 -12.02 7.27
C TYR A 435 -12.42 -11.02 7.65
N PRO A 436 -12.99 -11.11 8.87
CA PRO A 436 -14.12 -10.28 9.28
C PRO A 436 -13.81 -8.79 9.11
N ASN A 437 -14.75 -8.05 8.54
CA ASN A 437 -14.65 -6.63 8.18
C ASN A 437 -13.52 -6.29 7.16
N LEU A 438 -12.90 -7.28 6.49
CA LEU A 438 -11.77 -7.03 5.58
C LEU A 438 -11.91 -7.66 4.19
N GLY A 439 -12.44 -8.88 4.08
CA GLY A 439 -12.60 -9.59 2.81
C GLY A 439 -12.59 -11.11 2.94
N PHE A 440 -12.29 -11.79 1.83
CA PHE A 440 -12.27 -13.25 1.73
C PHE A 440 -10.99 -13.76 1.07
N ASP A 441 -10.52 -14.91 1.53
CA ASP A 441 -9.46 -15.69 0.89
C ASP A 441 -10.06 -17.02 0.43
N LEU A 442 -10.13 -17.20 -0.89
CA LEU A 442 -10.69 -18.36 -1.56
C LEU A 442 -9.60 -19.17 -2.28
N SER A 443 -8.33 -19.03 -1.87
CA SER A 443 -7.18 -19.72 -2.47
C SER A 443 -7.17 -21.25 -2.28
N ASN A 444 -8.14 -21.80 -1.55
CA ASN A 444 -8.36 -23.23 -1.39
C ASN A 444 -9.86 -23.61 -1.34
N ALA A 445 -10.71 -22.83 -2.01
CA ALA A 445 -12.16 -23.05 -2.08
C ALA A 445 -12.50 -24.37 -2.81
N GLY A 446 -13.03 -25.34 -2.07
CA GLY A 446 -13.29 -26.69 -2.56
C GLY A 446 -12.06 -27.39 -3.14
N GLY A 447 -10.86 -27.06 -2.65
CA GLY A 447 -9.58 -27.56 -3.20
C GLY A 447 -9.08 -26.82 -4.45
N ASN A 448 -9.65 -25.67 -4.80
CA ASN A 448 -9.25 -24.84 -5.94
C ASN A 448 -8.80 -23.45 -5.46
N ASP A 449 -7.80 -22.87 -6.14
CA ASP A 449 -7.43 -21.48 -5.93
C ASP A 449 -8.35 -20.55 -6.73
N MET A 450 -9.37 -19.98 -6.09
CA MET A 450 -10.21 -18.92 -6.70
C MET A 450 -9.64 -17.50 -6.49
N GLY A 451 -8.50 -17.36 -5.81
CA GLY A 451 -7.87 -16.09 -5.47
C GLY A 451 -8.41 -15.41 -4.21
N ILE A 452 -7.90 -14.20 -3.95
CA ILE A 452 -8.19 -13.40 -2.75
C ILE A 452 -9.09 -12.22 -3.14
N PHE A 453 -10.09 -11.91 -2.31
CA PHE A 453 -11.12 -10.88 -2.54
C PHE A 453 -11.17 -9.89 -1.36
N PRO A 454 -10.32 -8.86 -1.37
CA PRO A 454 -10.40 -7.76 -0.40
C PRO A 454 -11.65 -6.91 -0.63
N GLY A 455 -12.24 -6.37 0.44
CA GLY A 455 -13.42 -5.50 0.38
C GLY A 455 -13.22 -4.28 -0.52
N THR A 456 -14.16 -4.04 -1.44
CA THR A 456 -14.19 -2.97 -2.44
C THR A 456 -15.06 -1.78 -2.02
N GLY A 457 -16.06 -2.02 -1.18
CA GLY A 457 -17.23 -1.14 -1.07
C GLY A 457 -18.01 -1.02 -2.38
N GLN A 458 -19.02 -0.15 -2.36
CA GLN A 458 -19.98 0.03 -3.46
C GLN A 458 -20.73 1.38 -3.38
N LEU A 459 -21.22 1.85 -4.52
CA LEU A 459 -22.07 3.04 -4.67
C LEU A 459 -23.49 2.63 -5.09
N ILE A 460 -24.38 2.38 -4.12
CA ILE A 460 -25.75 1.91 -4.37
C ILE A 460 -26.73 3.08 -4.41
N ARG A 461 -27.40 3.29 -5.55
CA ARG A 461 -28.43 4.35 -5.67
C ARG A 461 -29.71 4.02 -4.89
N ALA A 462 -30.17 2.76 -4.96
CA ALA A 462 -31.45 2.33 -4.38
C ALA A 462 -31.46 2.31 -2.84
N ALA A 463 -30.40 1.80 -2.20
CA ALA A 463 -30.33 1.66 -0.74
C ALA A 463 -29.61 2.84 -0.04
N HIS A 464 -28.63 3.46 -0.70
CA HIS A 464 -27.75 4.46 -0.09
C HIS A 464 -27.75 5.81 -0.84
N GLN A 465 -28.73 6.07 -1.71
CA GLN A 465 -28.84 7.32 -2.48
C GLN A 465 -27.61 7.65 -3.34
N GLY A 466 -26.80 6.64 -3.70
CA GLY A 466 -25.59 6.80 -4.50
C GLY A 466 -24.34 7.10 -3.66
N GLN A 467 -24.38 6.84 -2.36
CA GLN A 467 -23.26 7.06 -1.44
C GLN A 467 -22.33 5.86 -1.38
N TYR A 468 -21.03 6.11 -1.22
CA TYR A 468 -20.06 5.05 -1.01
C TYR A 468 -20.23 4.46 0.39
N THR A 469 -20.35 3.15 0.46
CA THR A 469 -20.72 2.39 1.67
C THR A 469 -19.97 1.07 1.76
N ASP A 470 -19.91 0.54 2.99
CA ASP A 470 -19.46 -0.81 3.32
C ASP A 470 -18.09 -1.20 2.72
N GLN A 471 -17.01 -0.52 3.10
CA GLN A 471 -15.66 -0.73 2.53
C GLN A 471 -15.13 -2.17 2.68
N HIS A 472 -15.76 -2.97 3.55
CA HIS A 472 -15.52 -4.38 3.78
C HIS A 472 -16.27 -5.31 2.82
N HIS A 473 -17.40 -4.89 2.23
CA HIS A 473 -18.12 -5.67 1.23
C HIS A 473 -17.33 -5.79 -0.08
N VAL A 474 -17.47 -6.91 -0.77
CA VAL A 474 -16.92 -7.12 -2.11
C VAL A 474 -18.07 -7.04 -3.11
N ALA A 475 -18.00 -6.11 -4.06
CA ALA A 475 -18.94 -6.01 -5.18
C ALA A 475 -18.13 -5.92 -6.48
N LEU A 476 -18.19 -6.96 -7.31
CA LEU A 476 -17.47 -7.03 -8.60
C LEU A 476 -18.43 -7.30 -9.76
N TRP A 477 -18.29 -6.51 -10.82
CA TRP A 477 -19.08 -6.68 -12.04
C TRP A 477 -18.69 -7.91 -12.87
N THR A 478 -19.66 -8.43 -13.63
CA THR A 478 -19.38 -9.12 -14.91
C THR A 478 -19.76 -8.23 -16.09
N ALA A 479 -19.28 -8.59 -17.27
CA ALA A 479 -19.66 -7.99 -18.54
C ALA A 479 -21.11 -8.29 -18.97
N THR A 480 -21.84 -9.17 -18.29
CA THR A 480 -23.15 -9.66 -18.76
C THR A 480 -24.32 -8.91 -18.10
N MET A 481 -25.08 -8.21 -18.93
CA MET A 481 -26.38 -7.65 -18.58
C MET A 481 -27.49 -8.69 -18.83
N THR A 482 -28.33 -8.93 -17.83
CA THR A 482 -29.32 -10.00 -17.85
C THR A 482 -30.69 -9.55 -18.33
N ARG A 483 -31.45 -10.49 -18.88
CA ARG A 483 -32.74 -10.25 -19.53
C ARG A 483 -33.73 -11.40 -19.33
N HIS A 484 -35.01 -11.09 -19.21
CA HIS A 484 -36.10 -12.06 -19.29
C HIS A 484 -36.46 -12.44 -20.74
N PHE A 485 -37.29 -13.47 -20.89
CA PHE A 485 -37.78 -14.00 -22.17
C PHE A 485 -38.91 -13.17 -22.81
N ASP A 486 -39.38 -12.13 -22.13
CA ASP A 486 -40.57 -11.33 -22.43
C ASP A 486 -40.21 -9.89 -22.83
N SER A 487 -41.18 -8.96 -22.67
CA SER A 487 -41.01 -7.53 -22.90
C SER A 487 -40.52 -6.75 -21.67
N SER A 488 -40.06 -7.41 -20.60
CA SER A 488 -39.54 -6.74 -19.40
C SER A 488 -38.21 -6.02 -19.70
N PRO A 489 -38.09 -4.71 -19.40
CA PRO A 489 -36.86 -3.93 -19.57
C PRO A 489 -35.62 -4.60 -18.95
N ALA A 490 -34.51 -4.60 -19.68
CA ALA A 490 -33.23 -5.04 -19.16
C ALA A 490 -32.60 -3.91 -18.33
N VAL A 491 -32.38 -4.14 -17.03
CA VAL A 491 -31.86 -3.13 -16.08
C VAL A 491 -30.79 -3.66 -15.12
N THR A 492 -30.65 -4.98 -15.04
CA THR A 492 -29.77 -5.68 -14.11
C THR A 492 -28.63 -6.37 -14.82
N THR A 493 -27.52 -6.52 -14.10
CA THR A 493 -26.37 -7.35 -14.48
C THR A 493 -26.14 -8.36 -13.36
N ARG A 494 -25.40 -9.44 -13.65
CA ARG A 494 -24.92 -10.34 -12.60
C ARG A 494 -23.51 -9.96 -12.18
N GLY A 495 -23.25 -10.00 -10.88
CA GLY A 495 -21.93 -9.78 -10.30
C GLY A 495 -21.66 -10.66 -9.09
N LEU A 496 -20.41 -10.65 -8.63
CA LEU A 496 -20.04 -11.23 -7.34
C LEU A 496 -20.35 -10.22 -6.25
N TYR A 497 -21.17 -10.61 -5.28
CA TYR A 497 -21.37 -9.88 -4.03
C TYR A 497 -20.94 -10.74 -2.85
N MET A 498 -20.16 -10.19 -1.93
CA MET A 498 -19.74 -10.87 -0.71
C MET A 498 -19.77 -9.91 0.49
N ILE A 499 -20.21 -10.42 1.64
CA ILE A 499 -20.36 -9.65 2.87
C ILE A 499 -19.53 -10.35 3.96
N PRO A 500 -18.45 -9.74 4.49
CA PRO A 500 -17.70 -10.24 5.64
C PRO A 500 -18.04 -9.49 6.95
N ASP A 501 -19.27 -8.99 7.10
CA ASP A 501 -19.65 -8.02 8.13
C ASP A 501 -19.90 -8.69 9.50
N LYS A 502 -19.00 -8.43 10.46
CA LYS A 502 -19.14 -8.91 11.84
C LYS A 502 -20.13 -8.12 12.69
N GLY A 503 -20.43 -6.87 12.32
CA GLY A 503 -21.31 -5.99 13.09
C GLY A 503 -22.79 -6.40 13.05
N GLN A 504 -23.17 -7.31 12.15
CA GLN A 504 -24.55 -7.77 12.01
C GLN A 504 -24.95 -8.78 13.11
N PRO A 505 -26.22 -8.78 13.57
CA PRO A 505 -26.71 -9.67 14.62
C PRO A 505 -26.98 -11.11 14.15
N ASP A 506 -26.79 -11.40 12.85
CA ASP A 506 -27.01 -12.69 12.22
C ASP A 506 -26.25 -13.84 12.91
N VAL A 507 -26.83 -15.04 12.87
CA VAL A 507 -26.21 -16.29 13.34
C VAL A 507 -25.97 -17.21 12.13
N PRO A 508 -24.73 -17.34 11.64
CA PRO A 508 -24.42 -18.13 10.45
C PRO A 508 -24.70 -19.63 10.62
N ASP A 509 -24.53 -20.15 11.85
CA ASP A 509 -24.76 -21.54 12.19
C ASP A 509 -25.41 -21.65 13.59
N PRO A 510 -26.63 -22.21 13.71
CA PRO A 510 -27.32 -22.38 15.00
C PRO A 510 -26.54 -23.18 16.04
N ASN A 511 -25.57 -24.03 15.64
CA ASN A 511 -24.72 -24.78 16.56
C ASN A 511 -23.69 -23.89 17.29
N TYR A 512 -23.43 -22.68 16.76
CA TYR A 512 -22.46 -21.73 17.31
C TYR A 512 -23.13 -20.37 17.59
N PRO A 513 -24.14 -20.29 18.47
CA PRO A 513 -25.01 -19.11 18.62
C PRO A 513 -24.29 -17.84 19.10
N ASN A 514 -23.08 -17.98 19.64
CA ASN A 514 -22.23 -16.87 20.09
C ASN A 514 -21.36 -16.27 18.97
N ILE A 515 -21.22 -16.96 17.83
CA ILE A 515 -20.53 -16.42 16.65
C ILE A 515 -21.58 -15.64 15.85
N LYS A 516 -21.43 -14.31 15.82
CA LYS A 516 -22.31 -13.37 15.11
C LYS A 516 -21.64 -12.78 13.89
N GLY A 517 -22.45 -12.42 12.90
CA GLY A 517 -22.02 -11.70 11.70
C GLY A 517 -22.74 -12.22 10.46
N ARG A 518 -22.75 -11.40 9.41
CA ARG A 518 -23.27 -11.74 8.10
C ARG A 518 -22.10 -12.13 7.20
N TYR A 519 -22.02 -13.40 6.85
CA TYR A 519 -20.91 -13.98 6.09
C TYR A 519 -21.43 -14.60 4.80
N PHE A 520 -21.64 -13.76 3.78
CA PHE A 520 -22.32 -14.16 2.53
C PHE A 520 -21.37 -14.21 1.33
N TYR A 521 -21.59 -15.20 0.45
CA TYR A 521 -20.99 -15.34 -0.87
C TYR A 521 -22.09 -15.55 -1.92
N MET A 522 -22.22 -14.59 -2.83
CA MET A 522 -23.28 -14.52 -3.84
C MET A 522 -22.63 -14.27 -5.22
N PRO A 523 -22.15 -15.31 -5.93
CA PRO A 523 -21.38 -15.15 -7.17
C PRO A 523 -22.19 -14.67 -8.39
N MET A 524 -23.49 -14.45 -8.22
CA MET A 524 -24.47 -14.15 -9.26
C MET A 524 -25.56 -13.18 -8.75
N SER A 525 -25.18 -12.26 -7.86
CA SER A 525 -26.09 -11.24 -7.34
C SER A 525 -26.57 -10.33 -8.46
N GLY A 526 -27.85 -9.95 -8.43
CA GLY A 526 -28.38 -8.91 -9.30
C GLY A 526 -27.89 -7.53 -8.85
N MET A 527 -27.39 -6.74 -9.78
CA MET A 527 -26.87 -5.38 -9.56
C MET A 527 -27.43 -4.43 -10.63
N TYR A 528 -27.67 -3.17 -10.31
CA TYR A 528 -28.28 -2.22 -11.25
C TYR A 528 -27.21 -1.40 -11.98
N THR A 529 -27.34 -1.20 -13.30
CA THR A 529 -26.28 -0.55 -14.11
C THR A 529 -25.89 0.85 -13.64
N SER A 530 -26.81 1.58 -13.00
CA SER A 530 -26.59 2.91 -12.43
C SER A 530 -25.71 2.92 -11.18
N GLU A 531 -25.53 1.80 -10.49
CA GLU A 531 -24.62 1.65 -9.35
C GLU A 531 -23.16 1.72 -9.81
N ALA A 532 -22.20 1.83 -8.88
CA ALA A 532 -20.80 1.66 -9.22
C ALA A 532 -20.10 0.70 -8.24
N ASN A 533 -19.55 -0.37 -8.82
CA ASN A 533 -18.90 -1.50 -8.16
C ASN A 533 -17.48 -1.70 -8.75
N GLY A 534 -16.68 -2.56 -8.14
CA GLY A 534 -15.32 -2.85 -8.58
C GLY A 534 -15.26 -3.69 -9.85
N CYS A 535 -14.08 -3.68 -10.50
CA CYS A 535 -13.77 -4.51 -11.66
C CYS A 535 -12.56 -5.39 -11.35
N ARG A 536 -12.60 -6.68 -11.73
CA ARG A 536 -11.44 -7.57 -11.72
C ARG A 536 -11.32 -8.22 -13.09
N CYS A 537 -10.17 -8.01 -13.74
CA CYS A 537 -9.97 -8.45 -15.11
C CYS A 537 -9.48 -9.90 -15.19
N ILE A 538 -9.81 -10.57 -16.28
CA ILE A 538 -9.17 -11.82 -16.72
C ILE A 538 -8.28 -11.55 -17.95
N LYS A 539 -7.31 -12.43 -18.19
CA LYS A 539 -6.51 -12.42 -19.41
C LYS A 539 -7.45 -12.53 -20.61
N ASP A 540 -7.28 -11.66 -21.59
CA ASP A 540 -8.09 -11.70 -22.80
C ASP A 540 -7.65 -12.91 -23.67
N PRO A 541 -8.54 -13.87 -23.96
CA PRO A 541 -8.18 -15.03 -24.76
C PRO A 541 -8.11 -14.74 -26.27
N LEU A 542 -8.40 -13.51 -26.72
CA LEU A 542 -8.55 -13.18 -28.15
C LEU A 542 -7.69 -12.01 -28.66
N TYR A 543 -7.11 -11.16 -27.79
CA TYR A 543 -6.38 -9.95 -28.25
C TYR A 543 -5.24 -10.22 -29.26
N ILE A 544 -4.48 -11.30 -29.08
CA ILE A 544 -3.48 -11.75 -30.05
C ILE A 544 -4.14 -12.43 -31.26
N VAL A 545 -5.14 -13.29 -31.02
CA VAL A 545 -5.74 -14.16 -32.04
C VAL A 545 -6.53 -13.38 -33.09
N ASP A 546 -7.21 -12.32 -32.67
CA ASP A 546 -8.00 -11.42 -33.52
C ASP A 546 -7.23 -10.13 -33.90
N ASN A 547 -5.91 -10.07 -33.67
CA ASN A 547 -5.03 -8.93 -34.01
C ASN A 547 -5.46 -7.56 -33.44
N TYR A 548 -5.84 -7.48 -32.16
CA TYR A 548 -6.07 -6.23 -31.43
C TYR A 548 -5.14 -6.03 -30.23
N ASP A 549 -3.90 -6.52 -30.33
CA ASP A 549 -2.85 -6.27 -29.33
C ASP A 549 -2.27 -4.84 -29.47
N PHE A 550 -2.37 -4.06 -28.40
CA PHE A 550 -1.81 -2.71 -28.28
C PHE A 550 -0.84 -2.64 -27.09
N PRO A 551 0.41 -3.13 -27.23
CA PRO A 551 1.42 -3.04 -26.19
C PRO A 551 1.59 -1.61 -25.67
N SER A 552 1.83 -1.47 -24.37
CA SER A 552 2.08 -0.15 -23.78
C SER A 552 3.38 0.44 -24.32
N GLU A 553 3.32 1.68 -24.77
CA GLU A 553 4.49 2.44 -25.16
C GLU A 553 5.02 3.23 -23.97
N TYR A 554 6.35 3.30 -23.85
CA TYR A 554 7.03 3.88 -22.70
C TYR A 554 7.93 5.05 -23.10
N LEU A 555 8.19 5.91 -22.12
CA LEU A 555 9.20 6.96 -22.22
C LEU A 555 10.60 6.38 -22.00
N ASP A 556 11.57 6.89 -22.76
CA ASP A 556 13.00 6.56 -22.60
C ASP A 556 13.45 6.72 -21.13
N PRO A 557 14.33 5.85 -20.61
CA PRO A 557 14.81 5.94 -19.24
C PRO A 557 15.70 7.18 -19.02
N PRO A 558 15.65 7.81 -17.83
CA PRO A 558 16.43 9.01 -17.51
C PRO A 558 17.70 8.65 -16.75
N ALA A 559 18.46 9.68 -16.32
CA ALA A 559 19.33 9.54 -15.16
C ALA A 559 18.47 9.54 -13.87
N GLU A 560 18.24 8.37 -13.30
CA GLU A 560 17.58 8.21 -11.98
C GLU A 560 18.55 7.65 -10.94
N TYR A 561 18.32 7.98 -9.67
CA TYR A 561 19.03 7.39 -8.54
C TYR A 561 18.04 7.05 -7.42
N ARG A 562 17.87 5.76 -7.14
CA ARG A 562 16.88 5.20 -6.18
C ARG A 562 17.52 4.44 -5.03
N GLU A 563 18.82 4.23 -5.09
CA GLU A 563 19.56 3.42 -4.13
C GLU A 563 19.45 3.98 -2.71
N GLY A 564 19.34 3.08 -1.74
CA GLY A 564 19.30 3.42 -0.32
C GLY A 564 18.10 4.26 0.14
N ILE A 565 17.07 4.47 -0.70
CA ILE A 565 15.89 5.27 -0.35
C ILE A 565 15.16 4.71 0.89
N ASN A 566 15.23 3.40 1.12
CA ASN A 566 14.66 2.69 2.27
C ASN A 566 15.62 2.48 3.45
N ASN A 567 16.89 2.94 3.37
CA ASN A 567 17.85 2.83 4.48
C ASN A 567 17.33 3.54 5.75
N PRO A 568 17.74 3.14 6.96
CA PRO A 568 17.23 3.75 8.19
C PRO A 568 17.63 5.23 8.34
N ASN A 569 16.83 5.99 9.08
CA ASN A 569 17.18 7.36 9.52
C ASN A 569 17.95 7.38 10.84
N THR A 570 17.82 6.32 11.64
CA THR A 570 18.49 6.16 12.94
C THR A 570 19.41 4.95 12.90
N TYR A 571 20.67 5.15 13.25
CA TYR A 571 21.66 4.10 13.39
C TYR A 571 21.87 3.85 14.88
N GLN A 572 21.38 2.70 15.35
CA GLN A 572 21.43 2.31 16.75
C GLN A 572 22.51 1.24 16.96
N ASP A 573 23.30 1.41 18.02
CA ASP A 573 24.27 0.43 18.49
C ASP A 573 24.41 0.54 20.02
N VAL A 574 25.13 -0.39 20.63
CA VAL A 574 25.42 -0.40 22.07
C VAL A 574 26.86 0.05 22.28
N LYS A 575 27.13 0.81 23.35
CA LYS A 575 28.48 1.21 23.72
C LYS A 575 29.41 0.00 23.88
N LYS A 576 30.64 0.11 23.38
CA LYS A 576 31.66 -0.95 23.40
C LYS A 576 32.89 -0.49 24.19
N SER A 577 33.64 -1.44 24.73
CA SER A 577 34.88 -1.18 25.48
C SER A 577 36.06 -0.74 24.59
N THR A 578 35.92 -0.88 23.27
CA THR A 578 36.86 -0.42 22.25
C THR A 578 36.21 0.66 21.39
N LEU A 579 37.04 1.43 20.66
CA LEU A 579 36.55 2.29 19.59
C LEU A 579 35.90 1.43 18.51
N PHE A 580 34.82 1.93 17.91
CA PHE A 580 34.12 1.28 16.80
C PHE A 580 33.51 2.33 15.88
N THR A 581 33.27 1.94 14.63
CA THR A 581 32.78 2.84 13.58
C THR A 581 31.34 2.51 13.23
N VAL A 582 30.50 3.53 13.13
CA VAL A 582 29.17 3.46 12.51
C VAL A 582 29.29 4.01 11.09
N GLU A 583 28.98 3.17 10.09
CA GLU A 583 28.95 3.57 8.69
C GLU A 583 27.53 3.90 8.22
N ILE A 584 27.36 5.01 7.50
CA ILE A 584 26.07 5.49 6.98
C ILE A 584 26.19 5.70 5.46
N PRO A 585 25.54 4.89 4.61
CA PRO A 585 25.50 5.12 3.16
C PRO A 585 24.83 6.46 2.82
N VAL A 586 25.50 7.28 2.00
CA VAL A 586 24.98 8.62 1.64
C VAL A 586 23.84 8.56 0.63
N SER A 587 23.67 7.42 -0.06
CA SER A 587 22.74 7.21 -1.18
C SER A 587 21.32 7.73 -0.91
N LYS A 588 20.82 7.53 0.32
CA LYS A 588 19.50 8.00 0.76
C LYS A 588 19.28 9.49 0.56
N ALA A 589 20.32 10.31 0.76
CA ALA A 589 20.23 11.75 0.56
C ALA A 589 19.89 12.09 -0.90
N PHE A 590 20.58 11.47 -1.85
CA PHE A 590 20.41 11.71 -3.28
C PHE A 590 19.10 11.12 -3.82
N SER A 591 18.73 9.92 -3.37
CA SER A 591 17.48 9.29 -3.78
C SER A 591 16.25 9.99 -3.20
N VAL A 592 16.23 10.39 -1.92
CA VAL A 592 15.09 11.15 -1.38
C VAL A 592 15.01 12.56 -1.98
N GLN A 593 16.13 13.26 -2.16
CA GLN A 593 16.14 14.61 -2.78
C GLN A 593 15.57 14.58 -4.21
N SER A 594 16.06 13.66 -5.06
CA SER A 594 15.60 13.56 -6.45
C SER A 594 14.16 13.03 -6.56
N GLN A 595 13.81 11.97 -5.84
CA GLN A 595 12.54 11.25 -6.06
C GLN A 595 11.34 11.84 -5.30
N LEU A 596 11.56 12.42 -4.11
CA LEU A 596 10.48 12.87 -3.22
C LEU A 596 10.48 14.37 -2.93
N LEU A 597 11.64 15.04 -2.95
CA LEU A 597 11.77 16.48 -2.67
C LEU A 597 11.82 17.36 -3.93
N ASN A 598 11.60 16.77 -5.11
CA ASN A 598 11.62 17.46 -6.41
C ASN A 598 12.93 18.23 -6.70
N ASN A 599 14.08 17.68 -6.27
CA ASN A 599 15.40 18.26 -6.47
C ASN A 599 16.26 17.31 -7.33
N GLN A 600 16.03 17.33 -8.65
CA GLN A 600 16.79 16.51 -9.61
C GLN A 600 18.24 16.99 -9.79
N ASP A 601 18.49 18.30 -9.62
CA ASP A 601 19.83 18.90 -9.76
C ASP A 601 20.87 18.29 -8.81
N ILE A 602 20.44 17.69 -7.70
CA ILE A 602 21.30 16.95 -6.76
C ILE A 602 22.11 15.82 -7.43
N LEU A 603 21.64 15.31 -8.58
CA LEU A 603 22.27 14.25 -9.36
C LEU A 603 23.33 14.77 -10.35
N ALA A 604 23.57 16.08 -10.41
CA ALA A 604 24.66 16.66 -11.20
C ALA A 604 26.03 16.42 -10.52
N PRO A 605 27.11 16.05 -11.24
CA PRO A 605 28.42 15.76 -10.64
C PRO A 605 29.01 16.87 -9.77
N ALA A 606 28.68 18.14 -10.05
CA ALA A 606 29.09 19.28 -9.23
C ALA A 606 28.52 19.25 -7.80
N ASN A 607 27.43 18.51 -7.56
CA ASN A 607 26.76 18.38 -6.27
C ASN A 607 27.24 17.17 -5.45
N PHE A 608 28.15 16.34 -5.96
CA PHE A 608 28.77 15.25 -5.18
C PHE A 608 30.30 15.13 -5.36
N ASN A 609 30.94 16.17 -5.86
CA ASN A 609 32.39 16.21 -6.08
C ASN A 609 33.24 16.46 -4.81
N SER A 610 32.65 16.86 -3.68
CA SER A 610 33.36 17.19 -2.44
C SER A 610 32.45 17.03 -1.22
N LEU A 611 31.90 15.83 -1.03
CA LEU A 611 31.04 15.48 0.09
C LEU A 611 31.75 15.73 1.44
N LYS A 612 31.01 16.33 2.38
CA LYS A 612 31.45 16.62 3.76
C LYS A 612 30.39 16.14 4.74
N ALA A 613 30.83 15.68 5.90
CA ALA A 613 29.96 15.35 7.03
C ALA A 613 30.24 16.28 8.20
N ASN A 614 29.21 16.59 8.98
CA ASN A 614 29.32 17.32 10.23
C ASN A 614 28.49 16.66 11.34
N VAL A 615 28.84 16.92 12.60
CA VAL A 615 27.96 16.66 13.74
C VAL A 615 27.13 17.93 13.97
N LEU A 616 25.85 17.93 13.60
CA LEU A 616 24.98 19.08 13.84
C LEU A 616 24.83 19.33 15.35
N TRP A 617 24.58 18.27 16.11
CA TRP A 617 24.59 18.31 17.57
C TRP A 617 24.86 16.94 18.20
N THR A 618 25.30 16.93 19.47
CA THR A 618 25.40 15.74 20.34
C THR A 618 24.88 16.04 21.76
N THR A 619 24.40 15.02 22.48
CA THR A 619 24.16 15.10 23.94
C THR A 619 25.41 14.86 24.76
N ASN A 620 26.47 14.32 24.15
CA ASN A 620 27.73 13.96 24.82
C ASN A 620 28.92 14.34 23.92
N THR A 621 29.73 15.32 24.35
CA THR A 621 30.90 15.78 23.60
C THR A 621 32.00 14.72 23.48
N ALA A 622 32.04 13.75 24.40
CA ALA A 622 32.99 12.64 24.33
C ALA A 622 32.54 11.53 23.38
N LEU A 623 31.30 11.52 22.88
CA LEU A 623 30.74 10.40 22.11
C LEU A 623 31.49 10.11 20.81
N ILE A 624 31.65 11.13 19.96
CA ILE A 624 32.24 11.01 18.63
C ILE A 624 33.73 11.37 18.72
N ASN A 625 34.59 10.40 18.43
CA ASN A 625 36.03 10.59 18.29
C ASN A 625 36.36 11.37 17.02
N ARG A 626 35.79 10.91 15.90
CA ARG A 626 36.08 11.41 14.56
C ARG A 626 34.87 11.21 13.65
N ILE A 627 34.67 12.14 12.73
CA ILE A 627 33.71 12.01 11.63
C ILE A 627 34.41 12.27 10.30
N SER A 628 34.15 11.44 9.28
CA SER A 628 34.68 11.67 7.93
C SER A 628 33.73 11.10 6.86
N VAL A 629 34.01 11.37 5.58
CA VAL A 629 33.30 10.75 4.46
C VAL A 629 34.28 9.85 3.70
N ILE A 630 33.97 8.56 3.65
CA ILE A 630 34.61 7.56 2.78
C ILE A 630 34.11 7.82 1.36
N ASN A 631 35.03 7.80 0.39
CA ASN A 631 34.78 8.20 -0.99
C ASN A 631 34.04 9.57 -1.08
N PRO A 632 34.68 10.69 -0.72
CA PRO A 632 34.03 12.01 -0.68
C PRO A 632 33.84 12.64 -2.08
N SER A 633 34.36 12.03 -3.13
CA SER A 633 34.36 12.59 -4.49
C SER A 633 34.09 11.49 -5.54
N PRO A 634 32.94 10.80 -5.48
CA PRO A 634 32.59 9.77 -6.45
C PRO A 634 32.61 10.32 -7.88
N ASN A 635 33.21 9.54 -8.79
CA ASN A 635 33.45 9.95 -10.18
C ASN A 635 32.21 9.79 -11.09
N SER A 636 31.14 9.16 -10.61
CA SER A 636 29.90 8.91 -11.33
C SER A 636 28.72 8.87 -10.36
N LEU A 637 27.49 8.94 -10.91
CA LEU A 637 26.26 8.79 -10.13
C LEU A 637 26.15 7.40 -9.49
N GLN A 638 26.59 6.36 -10.21
CA GLN A 638 26.58 4.97 -9.74
C GLN A 638 27.54 4.74 -8.58
N SER A 639 28.66 5.48 -8.53
CA SER A 639 29.67 5.40 -7.46
C SER A 639 29.26 6.09 -6.15
N LEU A 640 28.06 6.68 -6.07
CA LEU A 640 27.49 7.19 -4.81
C LEU A 640 27.17 6.07 -3.81
N SER A 641 26.96 4.83 -4.29
CA SER A 641 26.83 3.60 -3.51
C SER A 641 27.99 3.39 -2.53
N ASP A 642 29.21 3.67 -3.01
CA ASP A 642 30.47 3.48 -2.29
C ASP A 642 30.75 4.60 -1.27
N SER A 643 29.99 5.70 -1.32
CA SER A 643 30.17 6.86 -0.43
C SER A 643 29.44 6.68 0.90
N LYS A 644 30.17 6.81 2.01
CA LYS A 644 29.65 6.59 3.37
C LYS A 644 30.14 7.65 4.34
N ILE A 645 29.30 8.08 5.28
CA ILE A 645 29.78 8.79 6.47
C ILE A 645 30.34 7.74 7.44
N SER A 646 31.57 7.94 7.89
CA SER A 646 32.25 7.16 8.91
C SER A 646 32.21 7.94 10.23
N VAL A 647 31.56 7.40 11.26
CA VAL A 647 31.47 8.00 12.59
C VAL A 647 32.16 7.09 13.60
N ASP A 648 33.34 7.49 14.07
CA ASP A 648 34.11 6.74 15.05
C ASP A 648 33.62 7.10 16.47
N ILE A 649 33.12 6.09 17.20
CA ILE A 649 32.56 6.22 18.54
C ILE A 649 33.62 5.88 19.59
N ASN A 650 33.80 6.75 20.57
CA ASN A 650 34.78 6.53 21.64
C ASN A 650 34.41 5.36 22.57
N PRO A 651 35.41 4.64 23.13
CA PRO A 651 35.21 3.60 24.13
C PRO A 651 34.30 4.04 25.29
N ASN A 652 33.38 3.15 25.67
CA ASN A 652 32.48 3.27 26.81
C ASN A 652 31.53 4.49 26.80
N GLN A 653 31.38 5.17 25.67
CA GLN A 653 30.48 6.31 25.52
C GLN A 653 29.10 5.89 25.00
N SER A 654 28.05 6.44 25.60
CA SER A 654 26.67 6.41 25.11
C SER A 654 26.16 7.84 24.90
N GLY A 655 25.07 7.99 24.16
CA GLY A 655 24.48 9.29 23.84
C GLY A 655 23.79 9.32 22.48
N ASN A 656 23.34 10.52 22.13
CA ASN A 656 22.67 10.79 20.87
C ASN A 656 23.43 11.89 20.12
N ALA A 657 23.54 11.75 18.81
CA ALA A 657 23.99 12.82 17.93
C ALA A 657 23.16 12.86 16.64
N VAL A 658 23.08 14.02 16.01
CA VAL A 658 22.59 14.15 14.63
C VAL A 658 23.77 14.53 13.74
N VAL A 659 24.00 13.72 12.71
CA VAL A 659 25.04 13.97 11.70
C VAL A 659 24.40 14.40 10.38
N THR A 660 25.07 15.28 9.65
CA THR A 660 24.56 15.92 8.42
C THR A 660 25.52 15.71 7.25
N LEU A 661 24.97 15.49 6.05
CA LEU A 661 25.72 15.47 4.79
C LEU A 661 25.61 16.82 4.07
N HIS A 662 26.71 17.25 3.48
CA HIS A 662 26.85 18.48 2.69
C HIS A 662 27.78 18.23 1.48
N ASN A 663 27.86 19.19 0.55
CA ASN A 663 28.86 19.21 -0.52
C ASN A 663 29.67 20.52 -0.48
N GLY A 664 30.97 20.44 -0.77
CA GLY A 664 31.92 21.56 -0.72
C GLY A 664 32.33 21.95 0.70
N SER A 665 31.37 22.40 1.52
CA SER A 665 31.57 22.88 2.89
C SER A 665 30.55 22.29 3.87
N ILE A 666 30.95 22.08 5.13
CA ILE A 666 30.03 21.73 6.23
C ILE A 666 29.03 22.85 6.58
N THR A 667 29.24 24.07 6.07
CA THR A 667 28.30 25.20 6.19
C THR A 667 27.35 25.34 5.00
N ALA A 668 27.51 24.51 3.95
CA ALA A 668 26.56 24.46 2.84
C ALA A 668 25.20 23.87 3.30
N PRO A 669 24.11 24.01 2.54
CA PRO A 669 22.82 23.43 2.89
C PRO A 669 22.91 21.92 3.15
N VAL A 670 22.24 21.44 4.21
CA VAL A 670 22.17 20.01 4.53
C VAL A 670 21.42 19.26 3.43
N TYR A 671 22.04 18.20 2.90
CA TYR A 671 21.42 17.29 1.93
C TYR A 671 20.51 16.28 2.62
N TRP A 672 20.98 15.71 3.74
CA TRP A 672 20.21 14.84 4.63
C TRP A 672 20.88 14.77 6.01
N SER A 673 20.15 14.25 6.99
CA SER A 673 20.59 14.07 8.37
C SER A 673 20.15 12.73 8.93
N TRP A 674 20.99 12.15 9.79
CA TRP A 674 20.76 10.86 10.46
C TRP A 674 20.99 10.98 11.96
N HIS A 675 20.25 10.19 12.73
CA HIS A 675 20.37 10.09 14.18
C HIS A 675 21.31 8.94 14.55
N ILE A 676 22.42 9.24 15.21
CA ILE A 676 23.29 8.27 15.86
C ILE A 676 22.78 8.05 17.28
N TRP A 677 22.45 6.81 17.62
CA TRP A 677 21.88 6.44 18.92
C TRP A 677 22.69 5.33 19.57
N ILE A 678 23.65 5.70 20.42
CA ILE A 678 24.49 4.74 21.13
C ILE A 678 23.93 4.52 22.54
N THR A 679 23.47 3.30 22.81
CA THR A 679 22.79 2.93 24.06
C THR A 679 23.74 2.33 25.10
N ASP A 680 23.35 2.39 26.36
CA ASP A 680 24.01 1.71 27.48
C ASP A 680 23.70 0.20 27.52
N SER A 681 22.58 -0.21 26.91
CA SER A 681 22.07 -1.57 26.88
C SER A 681 21.46 -1.90 25.50
N PRO A 682 21.51 -3.17 25.04
CA PRO A 682 20.81 -3.60 23.83
C PRO A 682 19.31 -3.29 23.87
N LEU A 683 18.70 -3.06 22.71
CA LEU A 683 17.25 -2.90 22.59
C LEU A 683 16.55 -4.21 22.94
N GLY A 684 15.77 -4.20 24.01
CA GLY A 684 14.79 -5.25 24.31
C GLY A 684 13.45 -4.99 23.63
N SER A 685 12.51 -5.90 23.83
CA SER A 685 11.14 -5.76 23.33
C SER A 685 10.08 -6.38 24.23
N TYR A 686 8.83 -5.97 24.02
CA TYR A 686 7.63 -6.51 24.67
C TYR A 686 6.63 -6.95 23.62
N THR A 687 6.26 -8.24 23.62
CA THR A 687 5.22 -8.76 22.73
C THR A 687 3.86 -8.73 23.43
N TYR A 688 2.90 -8.05 22.83
CA TYR A 688 1.51 -7.98 23.30
C TYR A 688 0.55 -8.55 22.25
N LYS A 689 -0.55 -9.13 22.74
CA LYS A 689 -1.70 -9.60 21.97
C LYS A 689 -2.95 -8.97 22.57
N THR A 690 -3.76 -8.32 21.75
CA THR A 690 -4.95 -7.62 22.24
C THR A 690 -5.96 -8.57 22.88
N GLU A 691 -6.21 -9.71 22.22
CA GLU A 691 -7.00 -10.84 22.70
C GLU A 691 -6.71 -12.11 21.88
N LEU A 692 -7.38 -13.22 22.20
CA LEU A 692 -7.30 -14.50 21.46
C LEU A 692 -8.59 -14.75 20.67
N PRO A 693 -8.52 -15.38 19.49
CA PRO A 693 -9.69 -15.70 18.68
C PRO A 693 -10.58 -16.78 19.30
N VAL A 694 -11.84 -16.81 18.87
CA VAL A 694 -12.77 -17.92 19.14
C VAL A 694 -12.28 -19.15 18.37
N SER A 695 -11.88 -20.20 19.09
CA SER A 695 -11.28 -21.43 18.54
C SER A 695 -12.16 -22.17 17.54
N GLU A 696 -13.46 -22.08 17.71
CA GLU A 696 -14.49 -22.75 16.93
C GLU A 696 -14.71 -22.08 15.56
N ALA A 697 -14.25 -20.84 15.39
CA ALA A 697 -14.45 -20.03 14.20
C ALA A 697 -13.36 -20.27 13.12
N VAL A 698 -13.05 -21.53 12.81
CA VAL A 698 -11.89 -21.92 11.97
C VAL A 698 -11.91 -21.37 10.53
N ASN A 699 -13.08 -20.96 10.03
CA ASN A 699 -13.24 -20.29 8.74
C ASN A 699 -13.26 -18.75 8.84
N TYR A 700 -13.37 -18.17 10.03
CA TYR A 700 -13.35 -16.73 10.27
C TYR A 700 -12.02 -16.35 10.93
N ILE A 701 -11.05 -15.97 10.10
CA ILE A 701 -9.67 -15.72 10.54
C ILE A 701 -9.66 -14.62 11.61
N ASN A 702 -9.08 -14.95 12.77
CA ASN A 702 -8.93 -14.05 13.91
C ASN A 702 -10.27 -13.47 14.44
N TYR A 703 -11.37 -14.23 14.34
CA TYR A 703 -12.68 -13.80 14.86
C TYR A 703 -12.70 -13.57 16.37
N VAL A 704 -13.19 -12.39 16.77
CA VAL A 704 -13.47 -11.98 18.16
C VAL A 704 -14.70 -11.07 18.22
N ASN A 705 -15.47 -11.18 19.30
CA ASN A 705 -16.84 -10.66 19.40
C ASN A 705 -16.98 -9.13 19.38
N LYS A 706 -15.96 -8.36 19.83
CA LYS A 706 -16.06 -6.88 19.97
C LYS A 706 -14.98 -6.12 19.20
N ALA A 707 -13.72 -6.48 19.39
CA ALA A 707 -12.61 -5.84 18.68
C ALA A 707 -12.77 -5.99 17.17
N ASP A 708 -12.54 -4.93 16.41
CA ASP A 708 -12.60 -4.94 14.94
C ASP A 708 -11.65 -6.02 14.40
N VAL A 709 -10.38 -5.96 14.79
CA VAL A 709 -9.35 -6.97 14.54
C VAL A 709 -8.55 -7.33 15.80
N ILE A 710 -7.94 -8.52 15.80
CA ILE A 710 -6.87 -8.88 16.75
C ILE A 710 -5.56 -8.25 16.24
N LEU A 711 -4.73 -7.72 17.14
CA LEU A 711 -3.38 -7.26 16.84
C LEU A 711 -2.36 -8.04 17.69
N GLN A 712 -1.22 -8.39 17.09
CA GLN A 712 -0.06 -8.97 17.78
C GLN A 712 1.16 -8.11 17.46
N THR A 713 1.70 -7.43 18.47
CA THR A 713 2.70 -6.37 18.29
C THR A 713 3.91 -6.61 19.17
N GLU A 714 5.12 -6.48 18.60
CA GLU A 714 6.38 -6.44 19.35
C GLU A 714 6.82 -4.97 19.46
N PHE A 715 6.70 -4.39 20.65
CA PHE A 715 7.11 -3.02 20.96
C PHE A 715 8.57 -2.96 21.38
N MET A 716 9.30 -1.92 20.96
CA MET A 716 10.63 -1.59 21.48
C MET A 716 10.55 -1.27 22.99
N ASP A 717 11.53 -1.69 23.78
CA ASP A 717 11.51 -1.50 25.24
C ASP A 717 11.62 -0.03 25.71
N ARG A 718 12.03 0.89 24.83
CA ARG A 718 12.25 2.32 25.11
C ARG A 718 11.79 3.24 23.98
N ASN A 719 11.60 4.53 24.31
CA ASN A 719 11.35 5.58 23.31
C ASN A 719 12.64 5.85 22.51
N LEU A 720 12.51 6.32 21.26
CA LEU A 720 13.67 6.68 20.44
C LEU A 720 14.57 7.71 21.15
N GLY A 721 15.88 7.47 21.08
CA GLY A 721 16.92 8.30 21.70
C GLY A 721 17.12 8.11 23.21
N ALA A 722 16.40 7.19 23.85
CA ALA A 722 16.64 6.80 25.24
C ALA A 722 17.91 5.93 25.34
N VAL A 723 18.90 6.31 26.16
CA VAL A 723 20.16 5.55 26.22
C VAL A 723 20.05 4.24 27.03
N ASP A 724 19.11 4.15 27.97
CA ASP A 724 18.73 2.90 28.65
C ASP A 724 17.20 2.72 28.66
N ALA A 725 16.71 1.52 28.95
CA ALA A 725 15.28 1.26 29.10
C ALA A 725 14.74 1.79 30.44
N PHE A 726 13.46 2.18 30.49
CA PHE A 726 12.81 2.53 31.75
C PHE A 726 12.75 1.29 32.66
N PRO A 727 13.34 1.33 33.87
CA PRO A 727 13.56 0.15 34.69
C PRO A 727 12.25 -0.43 35.25
N ILE A 728 12.27 -1.73 35.60
CA ILE A 728 11.28 -2.27 36.53
C ILE A 728 11.66 -1.75 37.92
N VAL A 729 10.82 -0.90 38.49
CA VAL A 729 11.06 -0.24 39.78
C VAL A 729 10.48 -1.09 40.92
N ALA A 730 11.29 -1.41 41.93
CA ALA A 730 10.89 -2.25 43.06
C ALA A 730 9.81 -1.60 43.94
N ASN A 731 9.94 -0.30 44.22
CA ASN A 731 8.91 0.50 44.89
C ASN A 731 8.59 1.76 44.08
N ALA A 732 7.48 1.74 43.35
CA ALA A 732 7.06 2.83 42.47
C ALA A 732 6.76 4.17 43.20
N LEU A 733 6.66 4.17 44.53
CA LEU A 733 6.46 5.40 45.32
C LEU A 733 7.77 6.00 45.81
N THR A 734 8.81 5.19 45.99
CA THR A 734 10.14 5.59 46.45
C THR A 734 11.25 4.89 45.66
N PRO A 735 11.44 5.20 44.37
CA PRO A 735 12.54 4.66 43.58
C PRO A 735 13.91 4.97 44.22
N THR A 736 14.82 4.01 44.17
CA THR A 736 16.22 4.17 44.59
C THR A 736 17.00 5.12 43.67
N SER A 737 18.13 5.64 44.15
CA SER A 737 19.02 6.50 43.34
C SER A 737 19.50 5.83 42.03
N ALA A 738 19.68 4.50 42.03
CA ALA A 738 20.07 3.73 40.85
C ALA A 738 18.90 3.61 39.84
N GLU A 739 17.68 3.40 40.32
CA GLU A 739 16.48 3.40 39.48
C GLU A 739 16.21 4.80 38.91
N LEU A 740 16.37 5.88 39.69
CA LEU A 740 16.24 7.27 39.21
C LEU A 740 17.25 7.59 38.11
N ALA A 741 18.50 7.14 38.23
CA ALA A 741 19.51 7.29 37.18
C ALA A 741 19.11 6.58 35.88
N LYS A 742 18.51 5.39 35.95
CA LYS A 742 17.96 4.70 34.77
C LYS A 742 16.70 5.38 34.21
N ILE A 743 15.82 5.90 35.06
CA ILE A 743 14.65 6.69 34.62
C ILE A 743 15.13 7.93 33.84
N ARG A 744 16.16 8.63 34.33
CA ARG A 744 16.83 9.73 33.61
C ARG A 744 17.34 9.30 32.23
N ALA A 745 18.11 8.21 32.18
CA ALA A 745 18.64 7.63 30.95
C ALA A 745 17.54 7.23 29.95
N SER A 746 16.34 6.89 30.45
CA SER A 746 15.20 6.46 29.64
C SER A 746 14.40 7.59 28.99
N THR A 747 14.68 8.87 29.27
CA THR A 747 13.87 10.05 28.87
C THR A 747 13.48 10.05 27.37
N GLY A 748 14.40 9.69 26.48
CA GLY A 748 14.17 9.73 25.03
C GLY A 748 14.16 11.13 24.42
N MET A 749 13.74 11.21 23.15
CA MET A 749 13.64 12.44 22.36
C MET A 749 12.19 12.70 21.92
N HIS A 750 11.91 13.92 21.47
CA HIS A 750 10.65 14.31 20.83
C HIS A 750 10.79 14.34 19.31
N TYR A 751 9.68 14.12 18.61
CA TYR A 751 9.53 14.22 17.15
C TYR A 751 8.20 14.93 16.86
N GLN A 752 8.16 15.76 15.82
CA GLN A 752 6.90 16.26 15.26
C GLN A 752 6.31 15.20 14.33
N TRP A 753 4.98 15.15 14.19
CA TRP A 753 4.33 14.09 13.43
C TRP A 753 4.78 14.10 11.96
N GLY A 754 5.23 12.96 11.45
CA GLY A 754 5.74 12.83 10.09
C GLY A 754 7.14 13.41 9.82
N ARG A 755 7.92 13.79 10.85
CA ARG A 755 9.35 14.13 10.71
C ARG A 755 10.26 12.96 11.13
N LYS A 756 11.46 12.91 10.55
CA LYS A 756 12.51 11.93 10.90
C LYS A 756 13.48 12.44 11.99
N ASP A 757 13.59 13.76 12.15
CA ASP A 757 14.68 14.39 12.90
C ASP A 757 14.31 14.57 14.38
N PRO A 758 15.17 14.11 15.33
CA PRO A 758 14.90 14.24 16.75
C PRO A 758 15.06 15.68 17.25
N ILE A 759 14.13 16.09 18.09
CA ILE A 759 14.18 17.30 18.92
C ILE A 759 14.51 16.86 20.35
N PRO A 760 15.64 17.33 20.94
CA PRO A 760 15.93 17.08 22.34
C PRO A 760 14.85 17.64 23.27
N THR A 761 14.54 16.91 24.34
CA THR A 761 13.60 17.39 25.36
C THR A 761 14.17 18.57 26.15
N PHE A 762 15.50 18.66 26.24
CA PHE A 762 16.27 19.57 27.11
C PHE A 762 15.93 19.50 28.60
N GLN A 763 15.10 18.54 29.04
CA GLN A 763 14.76 18.26 30.44
C GLN A 763 14.62 16.75 30.67
N HIS A 764 15.06 16.27 31.83
CA HIS A 764 15.00 14.84 32.17
C HIS A 764 13.65 14.40 32.77
N ALA A 765 13.26 13.14 32.53
CA ALA A 765 12.02 12.57 33.06
C ALA A 765 12.01 12.35 34.59
N ASP A 766 13.18 12.12 35.22
CA ASP A 766 13.28 11.77 36.65
C ASP A 766 13.05 12.97 37.59
N ASN A 767 13.57 14.14 37.23
CA ASN A 767 13.55 15.33 38.09
C ASN A 767 13.26 16.66 37.35
N ARG A 768 12.98 16.62 36.05
CA ARG A 768 12.69 17.79 35.18
C ARG A 768 13.82 18.81 35.09
N ALA A 769 15.03 18.47 35.59
CA ALA A 769 16.19 19.34 35.48
C ALA A 769 16.59 19.53 34.02
N SER A 770 16.90 20.78 33.66
CA SER A 770 17.34 21.12 32.32
C SER A 770 18.74 20.58 32.02
N PHE A 771 18.95 20.12 30.79
CA PHE A 771 20.26 19.80 30.24
C PHE A 771 20.52 20.60 28.96
N SER A 772 21.80 20.68 28.57
CA SER A 772 22.22 21.31 27.30
C SER A 772 22.60 20.24 26.28
N ILE A 773 22.53 20.59 25.00
CA ILE A 773 23.20 19.83 23.93
C ILE A 773 24.39 20.62 23.42
N PHE A 774 25.19 20.01 22.55
CA PHE A 774 26.42 20.60 22.04
C PHE A 774 26.40 20.60 20.51
N LEU A 775 26.44 21.79 19.91
CA LEU A 775 26.51 21.98 18.46
C LEU A 775 27.94 21.70 17.98
N GLY A 776 28.09 20.90 16.94
CA GLY A 776 29.39 20.46 16.45
C GLY A 776 29.87 21.18 15.19
N THR A 777 31.19 21.34 15.10
CA THR A 777 31.91 21.80 13.90
C THR A 777 33.07 20.85 13.66
N ALA A 778 32.96 19.99 12.64
CA ALA A 778 34.02 19.08 12.23
C ALA A 778 35.17 19.83 11.54
N SER A 779 36.40 19.50 11.90
CA SER A 779 37.61 19.99 11.23
C SER A 779 37.99 19.11 10.04
N ALA A 780 38.94 19.56 9.21
CA ALA A 780 39.40 18.81 8.03
C ALA A 780 40.00 17.42 8.36
N ASN A 781 40.51 17.21 9.59
CA ASN A 781 41.00 15.89 10.01
C ASN A 781 39.91 14.97 10.57
N GLY A 782 38.70 15.50 10.81
CA GLY A 782 37.54 14.80 11.35
C GLY A 782 37.28 14.98 12.86
N THR A 783 38.15 15.65 13.62
CA THR A 783 37.87 16.02 15.01
C THR A 783 36.75 17.06 15.08
N VAL A 784 35.93 17.03 16.12
CA VAL A 784 34.76 17.92 16.27
C VAL A 784 34.99 18.91 17.41
N ALA A 785 34.90 20.20 17.12
CA ALA A 785 34.81 21.25 18.12
C ALA A 785 33.33 21.48 18.51
N TYR A 786 33.06 21.77 19.77
CA TYR A 786 31.70 21.86 20.30
C TYR A 786 31.39 23.22 20.94
N THR A 787 30.17 23.73 20.72
CA THR A 787 29.62 24.89 21.45
C THR A 787 28.31 24.50 22.14
N THR A 788 28.04 25.05 23.32
CA THR A 788 26.89 24.66 24.14
C THR A 788 25.61 25.35 23.69
N LEU A 789 24.55 24.57 23.41
CA LEU A 789 23.19 25.06 23.25
C LEU A 789 22.36 24.71 24.48
N THR A 790 22.01 25.74 25.25
CA THR A 790 21.28 25.62 26.52
C THR A 790 19.77 25.47 26.31
N TYR A 791 19.08 24.93 27.31
CA TYR A 791 17.61 24.92 27.37
C TYR A 791 17.03 26.31 27.04
N ALA A 792 17.51 27.39 27.69
CA ALA A 792 16.97 28.73 27.49
C ALA A 792 17.20 29.27 26.06
N ALA A 793 18.33 28.95 25.43
CA ALA A 793 18.64 29.39 24.08
C ALA A 793 17.81 28.66 23.00
N TYR A 794 17.52 27.37 23.18
CA TYR A 794 16.61 26.64 22.30
C TYR A 794 15.15 27.09 22.48
N ASN A 795 14.72 27.25 23.73
CA ASN A 795 13.36 27.63 24.12
C ASN A 795 13.11 29.15 24.03
N ASN A 796 13.63 29.80 22.99
CA ASN A 796 13.42 31.23 22.72
C ASN A 796 12.55 31.42 21.48
N MET A 797 11.35 31.98 21.65
CA MET A 797 10.41 32.30 20.57
C MET A 797 10.94 33.35 19.57
N SER A 798 11.88 34.19 20.00
CA SER A 798 12.58 35.17 19.15
C SER A 798 13.95 34.66 18.69
N GLY A 799 14.26 33.38 18.91
CA GLY A 799 15.50 32.73 18.51
C GLY A 799 15.38 31.95 17.20
N ASN A 800 16.45 31.24 16.83
CA ASN A 800 16.56 30.58 15.52
C ASN A 800 15.93 29.17 15.47
N TYR A 801 15.52 28.62 16.62
CA TYR A 801 15.13 27.21 16.73
C TYR A 801 13.63 26.95 16.78
N ILE A 802 12.79 27.97 17.04
CA ILE A 802 11.33 27.86 17.00
C ILE A 802 10.86 28.78 15.88
N VAL A 803 10.53 28.22 14.71
CA VAL A 803 10.27 29.01 13.50
C VAL A 803 8.81 28.85 13.06
N PRO A 804 8.03 29.95 12.88
CA PRO A 804 6.66 29.89 12.39
C PRO A 804 6.51 29.57 10.90
N TYR A 805 5.38 28.95 10.54
CA TYR A 805 5.06 28.52 9.17
C TYR A 805 5.24 29.61 8.13
N ASN A 806 4.67 30.80 8.31
CA ASN A 806 4.78 31.88 7.34
C ASN A 806 6.24 32.33 7.12
N THR A 807 7.13 32.15 8.11
CA THR A 807 8.55 32.50 7.99
C THR A 807 9.29 31.54 7.05
N TYR A 808 9.16 30.21 7.25
CA TYR A 808 9.82 29.24 6.36
C TYR A 808 9.07 29.04 5.05
N ALA A 809 7.73 28.97 5.07
CA ALA A 809 6.92 28.76 3.87
C ALA A 809 7.10 29.90 2.85
N ALA A 810 7.18 31.18 3.27
CA ALA A 810 7.40 32.28 2.34
C ALA A 810 8.76 32.21 1.59
N SER A 811 9.75 31.51 2.15
CA SER A 811 11.06 31.29 1.51
C SER A 811 11.10 30.13 0.52
N VAL A 812 10.08 29.26 0.49
CA VAL A 812 10.09 28.04 -0.34
C VAL A 812 8.81 27.80 -1.15
N ALA A 813 7.63 28.17 -0.67
CA ALA A 813 6.34 27.83 -1.28
C ALA A 813 5.59 29.07 -1.80
N GLN A 814 4.99 28.93 -2.98
CA GLN A 814 4.17 29.95 -3.64
C GLN A 814 2.67 29.60 -3.56
N GLY A 815 1.80 30.60 -3.61
CA GLY A 815 0.34 30.38 -3.60
C GLY A 815 -0.15 29.47 -4.73
N THR A 816 0.48 29.61 -5.91
CA THR A 816 0.24 28.88 -7.16
C THR A 816 0.78 27.44 -7.19
N ASP A 817 1.60 27.04 -6.22
CA ASP A 817 2.16 25.68 -6.18
C ASP A 817 1.06 24.62 -6.01
N LYS A 818 1.19 23.48 -6.71
CA LYS A 818 0.32 22.31 -6.52
C LYS A 818 0.55 21.71 -5.12
N PRO A 819 -0.38 20.92 -4.56
CA PRO A 819 -0.18 20.28 -3.24
C PRO A 819 1.15 19.52 -3.15
N ALA A 820 1.50 18.75 -4.20
CA ALA A 820 2.78 18.03 -4.27
C ALA A 820 4.01 18.94 -4.19
N ASP A 821 3.97 20.09 -4.86
CA ASP A 821 5.08 21.05 -4.89
C ASP A 821 5.24 21.72 -3.51
N LYS A 822 4.13 22.10 -2.86
CA LYS A 822 4.12 22.66 -1.50
C LYS A 822 4.71 21.66 -0.49
N ILE A 823 4.26 20.41 -0.54
CA ILE A 823 4.76 19.31 0.30
C ILE A 823 6.26 19.13 0.10
N ALA A 824 6.72 18.95 -1.14
CA ALA A 824 8.13 18.73 -1.45
C ALA A 824 9.03 19.88 -0.96
N LYS A 825 8.61 21.14 -1.16
CA LYS A 825 9.39 22.32 -0.78
C LYS A 825 9.45 22.52 0.74
N VAL A 826 8.36 22.32 1.49
CA VAL A 826 8.38 22.40 2.96
C VAL A 826 9.12 21.21 3.60
N LEU A 827 9.00 20.00 3.03
CA LEU A 827 9.84 18.86 3.44
C LEU A 827 11.33 19.13 3.18
N SER A 828 11.68 19.75 2.05
CA SER A 828 13.06 20.16 1.75
C SER A 828 13.58 21.19 2.78
N TYR A 829 12.74 22.11 3.27
CA TYR A 829 13.10 22.98 4.38
C TYR A 829 13.35 22.21 5.69
N SER A 830 12.47 21.26 6.05
CA SER A 830 12.65 20.41 7.24
C SER A 830 13.98 19.64 7.19
N VAL A 831 14.33 19.08 6.03
CA VAL A 831 15.59 18.34 5.80
C VAL A 831 16.81 19.25 5.93
N LYS A 832 16.70 20.50 5.46
CA LYS A 832 17.76 21.51 5.58
C LYS A 832 17.94 22.06 7.00
N ASN A 833 16.94 21.89 7.88
CA ASN A 833 16.88 22.46 9.23
C ASN A 833 16.50 21.40 10.30
N PRO A 834 17.34 20.38 10.56
CA PRO A 834 16.92 19.21 11.35
C PRO A 834 16.48 19.55 12.78
N LEU A 835 17.23 20.43 13.46
CA LEU A 835 17.03 20.79 14.88
C LEU A 835 15.89 21.81 15.10
N THR A 836 15.38 22.45 14.04
CA THR A 836 14.33 23.47 14.14
C THR A 836 12.98 22.84 14.52
N TYR A 837 12.32 23.39 15.53
CA TYR A 837 10.93 23.13 15.86
C TYR A 837 10.02 24.01 14.98
N MET A 838 9.33 23.39 14.03
CA MET A 838 8.54 24.08 13.02
C MET A 838 7.09 24.25 13.50
N ILE A 839 6.68 25.47 13.86
CA ILE A 839 5.35 25.72 14.45
C ILE A 839 4.40 26.39 13.46
N PRO A 840 3.07 26.30 13.64
CA PRO A 840 2.12 27.06 12.83
C PRO A 840 2.19 28.56 13.12
N SER A 841 1.95 29.39 12.10
CA SER A 841 1.72 30.83 12.28
C SER A 841 0.28 31.15 12.67
N THR A 842 -0.67 30.31 12.25
CA THR A 842 -2.10 30.42 12.55
C THR A 842 -2.67 29.03 12.78
N PHE A 843 -3.63 28.93 13.69
CA PHE A 843 -4.28 27.66 14.02
C PHE A 843 -5.48 27.41 13.11
N ALA A 844 -5.81 26.13 12.91
CA ALA A 844 -7.10 25.76 12.33
C ALA A 844 -8.25 26.37 13.16
N PRO A 845 -9.27 26.98 12.53
CA PRO A 845 -10.42 27.54 13.25
C PRO A 845 -11.13 26.49 14.11
N TYR A 846 -11.43 26.85 15.36
CA TYR A 846 -12.22 26.01 16.26
C TYR A 846 -13.69 25.97 15.80
N ASN A 847 -14.26 24.75 15.70
CA ASN A 847 -15.66 24.57 15.35
C ASN A 847 -16.52 24.57 16.63
N SER A 848 -17.02 25.74 17.03
CA SER A 848 -17.83 25.89 18.25
C SER A 848 -19.17 25.16 18.23
N SER A 849 -19.75 24.92 17.05
CA SER A 849 -21.02 24.20 16.90
C SER A 849 -20.84 22.69 17.01
N MET A 850 -19.75 22.15 16.46
CA MET A 850 -19.41 20.72 16.46
C MET A 850 -17.91 20.55 16.74
N PRO A 851 -17.48 20.52 18.02
CA PRO A 851 -16.05 20.54 18.37
C PRO A 851 -15.22 19.42 17.74
N ASN A 852 -15.80 18.23 17.60
CA ASN A 852 -15.19 17.06 16.93
C ASN A 852 -14.90 17.28 15.43
N TYR A 853 -15.43 18.33 14.81
CA TYR A 853 -15.15 18.73 13.43
C TYR A 853 -14.08 19.84 13.34
N THR A 854 -13.37 20.13 14.43
CA THR A 854 -12.20 21.01 14.43
C THR A 854 -11.01 20.29 13.80
N ASN A 855 -10.36 20.92 12.81
CA ASN A 855 -9.22 20.33 12.13
C ASN A 855 -7.93 20.41 12.99
N GLY A 856 -7.00 19.50 12.71
CA GLY A 856 -5.62 19.61 13.18
C GLY A 856 -4.85 20.69 12.41
N THR A 857 -3.84 21.27 13.06
CA THR A 857 -2.93 22.27 12.48
C THR A 857 -1.57 21.62 12.24
N ASP A 858 -1.11 21.58 10.98
CA ASP A 858 0.16 20.94 10.63
C ASP A 858 1.34 21.93 10.69
N TRP A 859 2.56 21.39 10.70
CA TRP A 859 3.78 22.13 10.39
C TRP A 859 4.10 22.05 8.89
N LEU A 860 3.59 21.04 8.18
CA LEU A 860 3.83 20.84 6.75
C LEU A 860 3.05 21.85 5.88
N ALA A 861 1.84 22.22 6.30
CA ALA A 861 0.94 23.07 5.54
C ALA A 861 -0.06 23.80 6.44
N ASN A 862 -0.64 24.89 5.93
CA ASN A 862 -1.77 25.61 6.53
C ASN A 862 -3.14 24.97 6.22
N GLU A 863 -3.15 23.72 5.76
CA GLU A 863 -4.34 22.91 5.49
C GLU A 863 -4.16 21.48 6.03
N PRO A 864 -5.23 20.82 6.50
CA PRO A 864 -5.12 19.53 7.16
C PRO A 864 -4.91 18.38 6.17
N ASN A 865 -4.44 17.25 6.70
CA ASN A 865 -4.49 15.94 6.06
C ASN A 865 -3.67 15.78 4.76
N LEU A 866 -2.65 16.63 4.55
CA LEU A 866 -1.64 16.44 3.50
C LEU A 866 -0.55 15.43 3.92
N ALA A 867 -0.09 14.65 2.96
CA ALA A 867 0.93 13.60 3.13
C ALA A 867 0.69 12.73 4.39
N PRO A 868 -0.47 12.04 4.50
CA PRO A 868 -0.79 11.16 5.63
C PRO A 868 0.12 9.92 5.68
N ASP A 869 0.79 9.61 4.58
CA ASP A 869 1.77 8.53 4.39
C ASP A 869 3.19 8.89 4.85
N ARG A 870 3.40 10.07 5.48
CA ARG A 870 4.72 10.54 5.95
C ARG A 870 5.50 9.50 6.77
N TRP A 871 4.85 8.60 7.51
CA TRP A 871 5.49 7.47 8.23
C TRP A 871 5.05 6.07 7.75
N GLY A 872 4.57 5.96 6.51
CA GLY A 872 4.23 4.67 5.89
C GLY A 872 2.85 4.14 6.25
N ARG A 873 1.88 5.01 6.55
CA ARG A 873 0.51 4.66 6.91
C ARG A 873 -0.11 3.66 5.91
N GLY A 874 -0.45 2.45 6.37
CA GLY A 874 -1.01 1.38 5.55
C GLY A 874 -0.02 0.62 4.66
N GLY A 875 1.11 1.23 4.32
CA GLY A 875 2.16 0.69 3.45
C GLY A 875 3.45 0.30 4.19
N GLU A 876 4.53 0.19 3.44
CA GLU A 876 5.89 -0.06 3.94
C GLU A 876 6.42 1.12 4.78
N LYS A 877 7.46 0.87 5.60
CA LYS A 877 8.20 1.93 6.33
C LYS A 877 8.67 3.03 5.36
N SER A 878 8.24 4.29 5.58
CA SER A 878 8.59 5.40 4.69
C SER A 878 10.05 5.88 4.85
N PRO A 879 10.59 6.61 3.85
CA PRO A 879 11.89 7.29 3.98
C PRO A 879 11.99 8.35 5.09
N PHE A 880 10.87 8.82 5.67
CA PHE A 880 10.84 9.80 6.78
C PHE A 880 10.51 9.17 8.15
N ASP A 881 10.29 7.85 8.22
CA ASP A 881 10.13 7.13 9.49
C ASP A 881 11.43 7.22 10.33
N PRO A 882 11.39 7.71 11.59
CA PRO A 882 12.59 7.91 12.41
C PRO A 882 13.15 6.63 13.03
N CYS A 883 12.45 5.49 12.97
CA CYS A 883 12.90 4.27 13.64
C CYS A 883 14.16 3.67 12.97
N PRO A 884 15.00 2.93 13.73
CA PRO A 884 16.14 2.20 13.18
C PRO A 884 15.72 1.04 12.27
N GLU A 885 16.70 0.35 11.69
CA GLU A 885 16.49 -0.81 10.83
C GLU A 885 15.73 -1.94 11.54
N GLY A 886 14.81 -2.60 10.83
CA GLY A 886 13.92 -3.62 11.39
C GLY A 886 12.81 -3.09 12.32
N TRP A 887 12.68 -1.77 12.47
CA TRP A 887 11.68 -1.11 13.31
C TRP A 887 10.95 0.00 12.55
N ARG A 888 9.67 0.25 12.86
CA ARG A 888 8.85 1.34 12.29
C ARG A 888 7.95 2.02 13.32
N ILE A 889 7.42 3.19 12.98
CA ILE A 889 6.33 3.81 13.74
C ILE A 889 5.09 2.91 13.67
N PRO A 890 4.36 2.69 14.78
CA PRO A 890 3.24 1.76 14.82
C PRO A 890 2.06 2.27 14.00
N ASP A 891 1.51 1.38 13.19
CA ASP A 891 0.33 1.64 12.38
C ASP A 891 -0.97 1.17 13.08
N LEU A 892 -2.11 1.67 12.59
CA LEU A 892 -3.45 1.42 13.13
C LEU A 892 -4.27 0.58 12.16
N SER A 893 -5.19 -0.25 12.65
CA SER A 893 -6.13 -0.98 11.77
C SER A 893 -7.32 -0.12 11.35
N ASN A 894 -7.60 0.99 12.03
CA ASN A 894 -8.66 1.93 11.69
C ASN A 894 -8.34 3.31 12.26
N VAL A 895 -8.79 4.40 11.61
CA VAL A 895 -8.62 5.79 12.09
C VAL A 895 -9.94 6.54 12.29
N ALA A 896 -11.08 5.85 12.22
CA ALA A 896 -12.40 6.40 12.50
C ALA A 896 -12.93 5.94 13.86
N LEU A 897 -13.41 6.90 14.65
CA LEU A 897 -14.17 6.64 15.87
C LEU A 897 -15.66 6.53 15.55
N ILE A 898 -16.23 5.36 15.82
CA ILE A 898 -17.62 4.98 15.56
C ILE A 898 -18.18 4.41 16.86
N SER A 899 -19.18 5.08 17.42
CA SER A 899 -19.75 4.74 18.73
C SER A 899 -20.14 3.26 18.83
N ASN A 900 -19.66 2.59 19.88
CA ASN A 900 -19.77 1.15 20.15
C ASN A 900 -18.95 0.21 19.24
N GLN A 901 -18.11 0.76 18.34
CA GLN A 901 -17.21 -0.01 17.45
C GLN A 901 -15.72 0.35 17.66
N ASP A 902 -15.39 1.21 18.63
CA ASP A 902 -14.02 1.66 18.96
C ASP A 902 -13.20 0.61 19.75
N PHE A 903 -13.13 -0.63 19.26
CA PHE A 903 -12.41 -1.74 19.88
C PHE A 903 -11.45 -2.37 18.86
N GLY A 904 -10.25 -2.80 19.25
CA GLY A 904 -9.33 -3.51 18.33
C GLY A 904 -8.58 -2.65 17.30
N GLN A 905 -8.70 -1.32 17.34
CA GLN A 905 -8.16 -0.43 16.31
C GLN A 905 -6.68 -0.02 16.51
N SER A 906 -6.15 -0.20 17.73
CA SER A 906 -4.84 0.28 18.17
C SER A 906 -3.98 -0.85 18.73
N PRO A 907 -2.66 -0.90 18.46
CA PRO A 907 -1.74 -1.86 19.10
C PRO A 907 -1.76 -1.85 20.64
N TRP A 908 -2.20 -0.75 21.27
CA TRP A 908 -2.35 -0.60 22.72
C TRP A 908 -3.78 -0.85 23.23
N TYR A 909 -4.69 -1.35 22.38
CA TYR A 909 -6.05 -1.71 22.81
C TYR A 909 -6.01 -2.84 23.85
N LYS A 910 -6.59 -2.59 25.02
CA LYS A 910 -6.87 -3.64 26.01
C LYS A 910 -8.28 -4.18 25.80
N LYS A 911 -8.42 -5.50 25.77
CA LYS A 911 -9.71 -6.20 25.62
C LYS A 911 -10.84 -5.55 26.43
N ASP A 912 -11.99 -5.37 25.78
CA ASP A 912 -13.23 -4.80 26.35
C ASP A 912 -13.17 -3.30 26.76
N LYS A 913 -12.09 -2.57 26.43
CA LYS A 913 -11.96 -1.12 26.68
C LYS A 913 -12.06 -0.31 25.37
N ASN A 914 -12.91 0.71 25.34
CA ASN A 914 -13.03 1.64 24.20
C ASN A 914 -11.70 2.38 24.00
N VAL A 915 -11.11 2.34 22.80
CA VAL A 915 -9.74 2.85 22.60
C VAL A 915 -9.60 4.36 22.83
N ALA A 916 -10.67 5.12 22.58
CA ALA A 916 -10.71 6.57 22.69
C ALA A 916 -11.23 7.09 24.04
N THR A 917 -11.17 6.25 25.07
CA THR A 917 -11.56 6.60 26.44
C THR A 917 -10.37 6.57 27.39
N PHE A 918 -10.26 7.57 28.25
CA PHE A 918 -9.31 7.57 29.37
C PHE A 918 -9.75 6.61 30.47
N TYR A 919 -8.94 5.60 30.76
CA TYR A 919 -9.13 4.71 31.92
C TYR A 919 -7.97 4.81 32.89
N SER A 920 -8.15 4.38 34.15
CA SER A 920 -7.11 4.46 35.16
C SER A 920 -6.02 3.44 34.92
N VAL A 921 -4.76 3.88 34.99
CA VAL A 921 -3.59 3.01 34.69
C VAL A 921 -3.55 1.81 35.63
N SER A 922 -3.85 2.00 36.91
CA SER A 922 -3.76 0.96 37.92
C SER A 922 -4.95 0.01 37.95
N THR A 923 -6.17 0.52 37.81
CA THR A 923 -7.39 -0.33 37.91
C THR A 923 -7.72 -1.01 36.59
N ASP A 924 -7.63 -0.29 35.46
CA ASP A 924 -8.11 -0.79 34.18
C ASP A 924 -7.00 -1.46 33.37
N TYR A 925 -5.78 -0.90 33.40
CA TYR A 925 -4.63 -1.45 32.68
C TYR A 925 -3.71 -2.33 33.54
N SER A 926 -3.92 -2.40 34.85
CA SER A 926 -3.07 -3.18 35.78
C SER A 926 -1.60 -2.72 35.77
N GLY A 927 -1.36 -1.45 35.46
CA GLY A 927 -0.04 -0.82 35.40
C GLY A 927 0.31 -0.04 36.68
N TYR A 928 1.58 0.32 36.81
CA TYR A 928 2.12 1.01 37.98
C TYR A 928 2.57 2.42 37.63
N ARG A 929 2.06 3.43 38.35
CA ARG A 929 2.55 4.81 38.27
C ARG A 929 3.80 4.96 39.13
N VAL A 930 4.91 5.39 38.54
CA VAL A 930 6.15 5.70 39.24
C VAL A 930 6.19 7.19 39.59
N ARG A 931 6.55 7.52 40.83
CA ARG A 931 6.64 8.89 41.35
C ARG A 931 8.06 9.25 41.76
N ASN A 932 8.42 10.51 41.63
CA ASN A 932 9.62 11.08 42.24
C ASN A 932 9.43 11.11 43.78
N PRO A 933 10.40 10.62 44.59
CA PRO A 933 10.29 10.60 46.05
C PRO A 933 10.11 11.98 46.68
N SER A 934 10.74 13.02 46.11
CA SER A 934 10.83 14.35 46.71
C SER A 934 9.72 15.30 46.26
N THR A 935 9.32 15.25 44.99
CA THR A 935 8.28 16.16 44.44
C THR A 935 6.90 15.50 44.36
N THR A 936 6.82 14.18 44.55
CA THR A 936 5.62 13.34 44.33
C THR A 936 5.03 13.38 42.91
N SER A 937 5.68 14.07 41.97
CA SER A 937 5.26 14.10 40.57
C SER A 937 5.41 12.71 39.94
N THR A 938 4.49 12.37 39.03
CA THR A 938 4.68 11.25 38.10
C THR A 938 5.99 11.45 37.33
N ILE A 939 6.75 10.35 37.13
CA ILE A 939 7.99 10.32 36.34
C ILE A 939 7.99 9.19 35.29
N GLY A 940 6.95 8.37 35.28
CA GLY A 940 6.74 7.32 34.29
C GLY A 940 5.76 6.25 34.75
N TYR A 941 5.63 5.23 33.91
CA TYR A 941 4.65 4.15 34.02
C TYR A 941 5.26 2.80 33.67
N MET A 942 4.87 1.77 34.39
CA MET A 942 5.18 0.38 34.06
C MET A 942 3.90 -0.35 33.62
N LEU A 943 3.77 -0.64 32.33
CA LEU A 943 2.64 -1.38 31.75
C LEU A 943 3.09 -2.82 31.45
N ILE A 944 3.39 -3.53 32.55
CA ILE A 944 3.92 -4.91 32.59
C ILE A 944 3.02 -5.84 33.43
N GLY A 945 1.76 -5.45 33.65
CA GLY A 945 0.79 -6.26 34.38
C GLY A 945 0.47 -7.55 33.62
N PRO A 946 0.14 -8.66 34.29
CA PRO A 946 0.02 -9.98 33.65
C PRO A 946 -1.06 -10.06 32.55
N SER A 947 -2.02 -9.13 32.52
CA SER A 947 -3.06 -9.02 31.47
C SER A 947 -2.77 -7.97 30.40
N TYR A 948 -1.68 -7.19 30.53
CA TYR A 948 -1.39 -6.03 29.68
C TYR A 948 0.10 -5.66 29.76
N VAL A 949 0.88 -6.19 28.81
CA VAL A 949 2.36 -6.09 28.77
C VAL A 949 2.79 -5.34 27.50
N VAL A 950 2.67 -4.01 27.53
CA VAL A 950 3.08 -3.10 26.43
C VAL A 950 4.36 -2.31 26.74
N GLY A 951 4.99 -2.60 27.88
CA GLY A 951 6.30 -2.08 28.28
C GLY A 951 6.27 -0.87 29.22
N ASN A 952 7.43 -0.28 29.46
CA ASN A 952 7.60 0.84 30.39
C ASN A 952 7.79 2.17 29.63
N TYR A 953 7.23 3.26 30.18
CA TYR A 953 7.16 4.57 29.54
C TYR A 953 7.64 5.68 30.50
N PRO A 954 8.67 6.47 30.13
CA PRO A 954 9.07 7.66 30.90
C PRO A 954 8.02 8.78 30.78
N ASP A 955 7.94 9.67 31.77
CA ASP A 955 7.32 10.99 31.59
C ASP A 955 8.30 11.93 30.88
N SER A 956 8.39 11.81 29.56
CA SER A 956 9.16 12.72 28.69
C SER A 956 8.43 14.03 28.38
N GLY A 957 7.19 14.20 28.85
CA GLY A 957 6.28 15.27 28.48
C GLY A 957 6.00 15.43 26.98
N THR A 958 5.39 16.56 26.64
CA THR A 958 5.06 17.05 25.28
C THR A 958 5.50 18.50 25.10
N ARG A 959 5.79 18.92 23.87
CA ARG A 959 6.06 20.32 23.51
C ARG A 959 4.97 20.83 22.56
N GLY A 960 4.35 21.96 22.88
CA GLY A 960 3.30 22.57 22.05
C GLY A 960 1.94 21.88 22.11
N TYR A 961 1.68 21.03 23.11
CA TYR A 961 0.40 20.33 23.25
C TYR A 961 -0.77 21.30 23.52
N ARG A 962 -1.86 21.13 22.77
CA ARG A 962 -3.21 21.58 23.10
C ARG A 962 -4.19 20.46 22.80
N ASN A 963 -5.34 20.45 23.47
CA ASN A 963 -6.48 19.64 23.04
C ASN A 963 -7.23 20.39 21.92
N VAL A 964 -7.21 19.82 20.71
CA VAL A 964 -7.79 20.43 19.49
C VAL A 964 -9.29 20.72 19.62
N ILE A 965 -10.05 19.89 20.35
CA ILE A 965 -11.52 20.00 20.47
C ILE A 965 -11.98 20.78 21.71
N ALA A 966 -11.08 21.18 22.60
CA ALA A 966 -11.43 21.83 23.87
C ALA A 966 -11.36 23.37 23.84
N ASN A 967 -11.37 23.99 22.65
CA ASN A 967 -11.19 25.43 22.43
C ASN A 967 -9.99 26.04 23.18
N GLN A 968 -8.89 25.30 23.29
CA GLN A 968 -7.71 25.74 24.04
C GLN A 968 -6.83 26.65 23.18
N THR A 969 -6.47 27.82 23.72
CA THR A 969 -5.40 28.64 23.16
C THR A 969 -4.04 27.99 23.44
N PRO A 970 -3.05 28.07 22.54
CA PRO A 970 -1.76 27.37 22.69
C PRO A 970 -0.77 28.08 23.64
N THR A 971 -1.25 29.03 24.43
CA THR A 971 -0.45 30.02 25.17
C THR A 971 0.57 29.37 26.11
N GLY A 972 1.86 29.66 25.88
CA GLY A 972 2.98 29.24 26.75
C GLY A 972 3.57 27.84 26.49
N THR A 973 3.11 27.13 25.45
CA THR A 973 3.44 25.70 25.26
C THR A 973 4.58 25.39 24.27
N PHE A 974 4.96 26.30 23.38
CA PHE A 974 6.02 26.02 22.38
C PHE A 974 7.43 25.95 22.99
N ASN A 975 7.69 26.78 24.00
CA ASN A 975 8.99 27.00 24.62
C ASN A 975 9.13 26.34 26.01
N ASN A 976 8.25 25.40 26.36
CA ASN A 976 8.34 24.62 27.59
C ASN A 976 7.88 23.17 27.33
N VAL A 977 8.31 22.24 28.19
CA VAL A 977 7.83 20.85 28.17
C VAL A 977 6.67 20.67 29.16
N ASN A 978 5.54 20.19 28.66
CA ASN A 978 4.36 19.84 29.44
C ASN A 978 4.46 18.37 29.90
N PHE A 979 4.73 18.18 31.19
CA PHE A 979 4.82 16.88 31.84
C PHE A 979 3.48 16.36 32.40
N GLN A 980 2.33 16.96 32.06
CA GLN A 980 1.03 16.37 32.37
C GLN A 980 0.64 15.34 31.30
N TYR A 981 0.99 15.57 30.04
CA TYR A 981 0.56 14.77 28.90
C TYR A 981 1.75 14.18 28.14
N PRO A 982 2.53 13.24 28.71
CA PRO A 982 3.47 12.46 27.91
C PRO A 982 2.69 11.54 26.96
N ALA A 983 3.17 11.46 25.72
CA ALA A 983 2.49 10.76 24.65
C ALA A 983 3.48 10.03 23.72
N VAL A 984 2.94 9.16 22.88
CA VAL A 984 3.70 8.38 21.91
C VAL A 984 2.95 8.33 20.58
N TRP A 985 3.60 8.77 19.51
CA TRP A 985 2.99 8.85 18.17
C TRP A 985 2.66 7.49 17.54
N THR A 986 1.64 7.52 16.68
CA THR A 986 1.32 6.48 15.69
C THR A 986 1.45 7.04 14.27
N ALA A 987 1.41 6.17 13.26
CA ALA A 987 1.44 6.58 11.85
C ALA A 987 0.11 7.12 11.31
N GLY A 988 -0.95 7.22 12.13
CA GLY A 988 -2.29 7.62 11.68
C GLY A 988 -2.62 9.11 11.84
N LEU A 989 -3.43 9.63 10.91
CA LEU A 989 -4.24 10.84 11.07
C LEU A 989 -5.71 10.44 11.20
N ALA A 990 -6.50 11.23 11.95
CA ALA A 990 -7.94 11.04 12.14
C ALA A 990 -8.71 11.09 10.81
N SER A 991 -9.79 10.30 10.74
CA SER A 991 -10.67 10.20 9.58
C SER A 991 -11.36 11.53 9.17
N ASN A 992 -12.24 11.45 8.16
CA ASN A 992 -13.07 12.55 7.66
C ASN A 992 -12.31 13.81 7.22
N TYR A 993 -11.04 13.68 6.82
CA TYR A 993 -10.16 14.77 6.40
C TYR A 993 -9.88 15.82 7.50
N LEU A 994 -9.93 15.40 8.78
CA LEU A 994 -9.68 16.30 9.92
C LEU A 994 -8.20 16.64 10.11
N GLY A 995 -7.28 15.77 9.67
CA GLY A 995 -5.83 16.00 9.75
C GLY A 995 -5.27 16.13 11.17
N ARG A 996 -5.98 15.60 12.18
CA ARG A 996 -5.49 15.50 13.56
C ARG A 996 -4.63 14.26 13.70
N SER A 997 -3.49 14.33 14.36
CA SER A 997 -2.61 13.16 14.52
C SER A 997 -3.10 12.22 15.62
N VAL A 998 -2.83 10.91 15.47
CA VAL A 998 -3.20 9.91 16.49
C VAL A 998 -1.98 9.51 17.33
N ASN A 999 -2.14 9.54 18.65
CA ASN A 999 -1.16 9.04 19.62
C ASN A 999 -1.81 8.17 20.69
N VAL A 1000 -0.98 7.51 21.49
CA VAL A 1000 -1.35 7.11 22.85
C VAL A 1000 -0.87 8.16 23.84
N MET A 1001 -1.63 8.40 24.91
CA MET A 1001 -1.36 9.50 25.84
C MET A 1001 -1.68 9.11 27.28
N PHE A 1002 -0.92 9.66 28.22
CA PHE A 1002 -1.21 9.56 29.65
C PHE A 1002 -1.71 10.92 30.18
N ASP A 1003 -2.54 10.90 31.22
CA ASP A 1003 -2.77 12.05 32.09
C ASP A 1003 -2.02 11.80 33.41
N ALA A 1004 -0.86 12.42 33.51
CA ALA A 1004 0.10 12.29 34.59
C ALA A 1004 -0.22 13.15 35.81
N ALA A 1005 -1.34 13.90 35.81
CA ALA A 1005 -1.81 14.60 37.00
C ALA A 1005 -2.03 13.62 38.17
N SER A 1006 -1.66 14.06 39.37
CA SER A 1006 -1.65 13.24 40.59
C SER A 1006 -3.03 12.65 40.93
N THR A 1007 -4.09 13.40 40.62
CA THR A 1007 -5.51 13.08 40.81
C THR A 1007 -6.15 12.32 39.65
N ALA A 1008 -5.55 12.32 38.45
CA ALA A 1008 -6.11 11.69 37.26
C ALA A 1008 -5.56 10.28 37.04
N ASN A 1009 -4.25 10.14 36.81
CA ASN A 1009 -3.54 8.88 36.60
C ASN A 1009 -4.18 7.96 35.52
N ARG A 1010 -4.34 8.48 34.30
CA ARG A 1010 -5.10 7.80 33.23
C ARG A 1010 -4.27 7.52 31.98
N PHE A 1011 -4.71 6.58 31.16
CA PHE A 1011 -4.15 6.26 29.85
C PHE A 1011 -5.28 6.11 28.81
N ILE A 1012 -5.01 6.56 27.60
CA ILE A 1012 -5.88 6.43 26.42
C ILE A 1012 -5.08 5.78 25.28
N ALA A 1013 -5.66 4.73 24.68
CA ALA A 1013 -5.00 3.88 23.68
C ALA A 1013 -5.16 4.37 22.24
N PHE A 1014 -6.01 5.38 22.03
CA PHE A 1014 -6.20 6.10 20.77
C PHE A 1014 -6.69 7.50 21.11
N ASN A 1015 -5.83 8.50 21.03
CA ASN A 1015 -6.20 9.91 21.18
C ASN A 1015 -5.94 10.60 19.84
N ASP A 1016 -6.98 11.20 19.27
CA ASP A 1016 -6.96 11.89 17.99
C ASP A 1016 -7.21 13.41 18.13
N ASN A 1017 -7.11 13.95 19.36
CA ASN A 1017 -7.35 15.37 19.64
C ASN A 1017 -6.06 16.20 19.55
N ASN A 1018 -5.18 15.85 18.62
CA ASN A 1018 -3.81 16.37 18.50
C ASN A 1018 -3.57 17.16 17.22
N ASP A 1019 -2.62 18.10 17.28
CA ASP A 1019 -2.05 18.74 16.10
C ASP A 1019 -0.76 18.03 15.64
N PRO A 1020 -0.56 17.80 14.33
CA PRO A 1020 0.70 17.27 13.80
C PRO A 1020 1.96 18.10 14.13
N TYR A 1021 1.83 19.42 14.38
CA TYR A 1021 3.00 20.26 14.69
C TYR A 1021 3.61 19.99 16.08
N PHE A 1022 2.87 19.46 17.05
CA PHE A 1022 3.43 19.34 18.40
C PHE A 1022 4.49 18.23 18.46
N ALA A 1023 5.41 18.30 19.43
CA ALA A 1023 6.48 17.31 19.54
C ALA A 1023 6.28 16.39 20.76
N THR A 1024 6.42 15.08 20.55
CA THR A 1024 6.40 14.06 21.62
C THR A 1024 7.18 12.82 21.21
N SER A 1025 7.28 11.82 22.08
CA SER A 1025 8.11 10.64 21.82
C SER A 1025 7.58 9.73 20.71
N CYS A 1026 8.51 8.96 20.12
CA CYS A 1026 8.21 7.85 19.23
C CYS A 1026 8.62 6.53 19.91
N ARG A 1027 7.78 5.50 19.78
CA ARG A 1027 8.00 4.14 20.27
C ARG A 1027 7.80 3.20 19.10
N CYS A 1028 8.86 2.57 18.64
CA CYS A 1028 8.79 1.76 17.42
C CYS A 1028 8.27 0.35 17.71
N VAL A 1029 7.77 -0.30 16.67
CA VAL A 1029 7.40 -1.72 16.66
C VAL A 1029 8.21 -2.48 15.61
N ARG A 1030 8.43 -3.78 15.85
CA ARG A 1030 9.21 -4.63 14.96
C ARG A 1030 8.49 -4.77 13.61
N ILE A 1031 9.23 -4.59 12.52
CA ILE A 1031 8.74 -4.92 11.18
C ILE A 1031 8.71 -6.44 11.04
N LYS A 1032 7.57 -6.97 10.59
CA LYS A 1032 7.42 -8.38 10.22
C LYS A 1032 7.49 -8.51 8.70
N TYR A 1033 7.94 -9.66 8.25
CA TYR A 1033 8.03 -9.99 6.83
C TYR A 1033 7.34 -11.34 6.57
N ASP A 1034 6.70 -11.46 5.41
CA ASP A 1034 6.13 -12.71 4.94
C ASP A 1034 7.23 -13.68 4.44
N ALA A 1035 6.83 -14.84 3.93
CA ALA A 1035 7.77 -15.85 3.42
C ALA A 1035 8.46 -15.44 2.10
N GLN A 1036 8.00 -14.35 1.48
CA GLN A 1036 8.50 -13.77 0.24
C GLN A 1036 9.39 -12.53 0.52
N GLY A 1037 9.48 -12.09 1.78
CA GLY A 1037 10.26 -10.93 2.20
C GLY A 1037 9.51 -9.59 2.10
N ASN A 1038 8.21 -9.58 1.80
CA ASN A 1038 7.41 -8.36 1.83
C ASN A 1038 7.04 -7.99 3.27
N GLU A 1039 6.97 -6.70 3.58
CA GLU A 1039 6.52 -6.22 4.89
C GLU A 1039 5.04 -6.58 5.17
N GLU A 1040 4.77 -7.16 6.33
CA GLU A 1040 3.40 -7.42 6.82
C GLU A 1040 2.83 -6.19 7.53
N GLY A 1041 1.52 -5.96 7.36
CA GLY A 1041 0.80 -4.88 8.02
C GLY A 1041 0.48 -5.17 9.49
N PRO A 1042 -0.25 -4.27 10.18
CA PRO A 1042 -0.58 -4.44 11.59
C PRO A 1042 -1.54 -5.63 11.84
N ILE A 1043 -2.33 -6.03 10.84
CA ILE A 1043 -3.34 -7.08 10.94
C ILE A 1043 -2.66 -8.46 10.73
N PRO A 1044 -2.75 -9.41 11.69
CA PRO A 1044 -2.17 -10.74 11.51
C PRO A 1044 -2.90 -11.54 10.42
N ARG A 1045 -2.14 -11.99 9.41
CA ARG A 1045 -2.63 -12.88 8.33
C ARG A 1045 -3.01 -14.27 8.85
N LEU A 1046 -2.20 -14.83 9.74
CA LEU A 1046 -2.40 -16.17 10.28
C LEU A 1046 -3.25 -16.15 11.57
N PRO A 1047 -3.94 -17.25 11.92
CA PRO A 1047 -4.62 -17.40 13.20
C PRO A 1047 -3.68 -17.15 14.39
N VAL A 1048 -4.05 -16.21 15.25
CA VAL A 1048 -3.28 -15.86 16.46
C VAL A 1048 -3.52 -16.94 17.52
N THR A 1049 -2.56 -17.84 17.70
CA THR A 1049 -2.59 -18.85 18.76
C THR A 1049 -2.25 -18.26 20.14
N ALA A 1050 -2.53 -18.98 21.22
CA ALA A 1050 -1.91 -18.70 22.51
C ALA A 1050 -0.39 -18.89 22.40
N LEU A 1051 0.40 -17.90 22.83
CA LEU A 1051 1.85 -18.12 22.99
C LEU A 1051 2.08 -19.05 24.18
N ALA A 1052 3.02 -19.99 24.04
CA ALA A 1052 3.60 -20.61 25.22
C ALA A 1052 4.18 -19.50 26.12
N SER A 1053 3.94 -19.60 27.43
CA SER A 1053 4.23 -18.55 28.43
C SER A 1053 5.72 -18.43 28.79
N GLY A 1054 6.58 -18.45 27.77
CA GLY A 1054 8.01 -18.26 27.88
C GLY A 1054 8.39 -16.80 27.59
N LYS A 1055 9.08 -16.17 28.54
CA LYS A 1055 9.83 -14.93 28.30
C LYS A 1055 10.78 -15.18 27.12
N ALA A 1056 10.77 -14.31 26.11
CA ALA A 1056 11.75 -14.41 25.02
C ALA A 1056 13.16 -14.44 25.62
N ALA A 1057 13.99 -15.40 25.20
CA ALA A 1057 15.36 -15.50 25.69
C ALA A 1057 16.12 -14.21 25.31
N THR A 1058 17.02 -13.76 26.19
CA THR A 1058 17.93 -12.66 25.87
C THR A 1058 18.70 -12.98 24.58
N PRO A 1059 18.80 -12.04 23.63
CA PRO A 1059 19.64 -12.21 22.45
C PRO A 1059 21.08 -12.57 22.86
N PHE A 1060 21.72 -13.49 22.14
CA PHE A 1060 23.12 -13.82 22.39
C PHE A 1060 23.99 -12.57 22.22
N SER A 1061 24.93 -12.36 23.12
CA SER A 1061 25.93 -11.30 22.97
C SER A 1061 26.81 -11.56 21.74
N SER A 1062 27.37 -10.50 21.14
CA SER A 1062 28.27 -10.65 19.99
C SER A 1062 29.49 -11.55 20.28
N ALA A 1063 29.90 -11.62 21.55
CA ALA A 1063 30.93 -12.55 22.02
C ALA A 1063 30.42 -14.01 22.03
N GLU A 1064 29.22 -14.29 22.55
CA GLU A 1064 28.62 -15.63 22.50
C GLU A 1064 28.28 -16.08 21.07
N VAL A 1065 27.91 -15.15 20.18
CA VAL A 1065 27.73 -15.43 18.74
C VAL A 1065 29.08 -15.81 18.13
N ALA A 1066 30.12 -15.01 18.33
CA ALA A 1066 31.47 -15.32 17.84
C ALA A 1066 32.05 -16.60 18.45
N GLU A 1067 31.75 -16.92 19.71
CA GLU A 1067 32.21 -18.14 20.38
C GLU A 1067 31.43 -19.38 19.91
N LYS A 1068 30.11 -19.28 19.68
CA LYS A 1068 29.28 -20.38 19.15
C LYS A 1068 29.56 -20.67 17.68
N VAL A 1069 29.78 -19.63 16.86
CA VAL A 1069 30.24 -19.76 15.46
C VAL A 1069 31.61 -20.46 15.38
N ASN A 1070 32.45 -20.37 16.42
CA ASN A 1070 33.74 -21.05 16.46
C ASN A 1070 33.73 -22.45 17.13
N LYS A 1071 32.73 -22.81 17.95
CA LYS A 1071 32.80 -24.02 18.78
C LYS A 1071 32.10 -25.29 18.25
N ASN A 1072 31.09 -25.20 17.38
CA ASN A 1072 30.26 -26.37 17.03
C ASN A 1072 30.09 -26.61 15.52
N LYS A 1073 31.11 -27.16 14.86
CA LYS A 1073 30.93 -27.78 13.52
C LYS A 1073 30.17 -29.11 13.61
N ILE A 1074 28.85 -29.03 13.76
CA ILE A 1074 27.98 -30.21 13.66
C ILE A 1074 27.96 -30.68 12.21
N SER A 1075 28.28 -31.95 11.97
CA SER A 1075 28.26 -32.55 10.62
C SER A 1075 27.37 -33.79 10.60
N LEU A 1076 26.61 -33.97 9.51
CA LEU A 1076 25.73 -35.10 9.31
C LEU A 1076 26.30 -36.06 8.25
N PHE A 1077 26.25 -37.36 8.51
CA PHE A 1077 26.83 -38.39 7.65
C PHE A 1077 26.04 -39.70 7.71
N PRO A 1078 26.11 -40.59 6.72
CA PRO A 1078 26.67 -40.34 5.39
C PRO A 1078 25.85 -39.28 4.64
N ASN A 1079 26.48 -38.59 3.71
CA ASN A 1079 25.83 -37.63 2.82
C ASN A 1079 26.44 -37.81 1.42
N PRO A 1080 25.74 -38.45 0.45
CA PRO A 1080 24.33 -38.84 0.51
C PRO A 1080 23.98 -39.92 1.55
N VAL A 1081 22.74 -39.86 2.06
CA VAL A 1081 22.16 -40.82 3.01
C VAL A 1081 21.16 -41.73 2.32
N LYS A 1082 21.12 -43.00 2.71
CA LYS A 1082 20.10 -43.95 2.26
C LYS A 1082 18.99 -44.14 3.30
N ASP A 1083 19.30 -44.74 4.44
CA ASP A 1083 18.29 -45.14 5.43
C ASP A 1083 18.53 -44.54 6.83
N ILE A 1084 19.79 -44.50 7.29
CA ILE A 1084 20.17 -44.01 8.63
C ILE A 1084 21.11 -42.82 8.51
N LEU A 1085 20.78 -41.71 9.17
CA LEU A 1085 21.57 -40.49 9.27
C LEU A 1085 22.21 -40.38 10.66
N TYR A 1086 23.50 -40.09 10.71
CA TYR A 1086 24.29 -39.93 11.94
C TYR A 1086 24.69 -38.46 12.13
N ILE A 1087 24.87 -38.07 13.39
CA ILE A 1087 25.37 -36.75 13.80
C ILE A 1087 26.78 -36.89 14.39
N ASN A 1088 27.72 -36.10 13.88
CA ASN A 1088 29.09 -36.03 14.39
C ASN A 1088 29.20 -34.86 15.39
N THR A 1089 29.33 -35.20 16.66
CA THR A 1089 29.34 -34.29 17.82
C THR A 1089 29.98 -34.98 19.01
N GLN A 1090 30.43 -34.22 20.03
CA GLN A 1090 31.03 -34.76 21.25
C GLN A 1090 30.01 -35.46 22.16
N GLU A 1091 28.73 -35.07 22.12
CA GLU A 1091 27.65 -35.72 22.88
C GLU A 1091 26.73 -36.49 21.93
N LYS A 1092 26.53 -37.80 22.16
CA LYS A 1092 25.76 -38.65 21.21
C LYS A 1092 24.23 -38.53 21.34
N ASP A 1093 23.74 -37.94 22.42
CA ASP A 1093 22.31 -37.84 22.73
C ASP A 1093 21.93 -36.40 23.12
N GLY A 1094 20.68 -36.02 22.88
CA GLY A 1094 20.15 -34.69 23.23
C GLY A 1094 19.94 -33.73 22.05
N TYR A 1095 20.25 -34.16 20.83
CA TYR A 1095 20.03 -33.38 19.61
C TYR A 1095 18.68 -33.70 18.96
N TYR A 1096 17.81 -32.69 18.86
CA TYR A 1096 16.58 -32.70 18.07
C TYR A 1096 16.85 -32.17 16.67
N TYR A 1097 16.09 -32.64 15.68
CA TYR A 1097 16.23 -32.24 14.29
C TYR A 1097 14.89 -31.92 13.62
N GLN A 1098 14.96 -31.08 12.59
CA GLN A 1098 13.89 -30.72 11.69
C GLN A 1098 14.43 -30.81 10.26
N ILE A 1099 13.81 -31.64 9.42
CA ILE A 1099 14.17 -31.85 8.01
C ILE A 1099 13.16 -31.12 7.14
N TYR A 1100 13.66 -30.23 6.30
CA TYR A 1100 12.90 -29.47 5.33
C TYR A 1100 13.22 -29.94 3.91
N ASN A 1101 12.21 -30.00 3.04
CA ASN A 1101 12.44 -30.21 1.60
C ASN A 1101 13.01 -28.94 0.94
N ALA A 1102 13.37 -29.04 -0.34
CA ALA A 1102 13.88 -27.90 -1.12
C ALA A 1102 12.90 -26.71 -1.22
N SER A 1103 11.61 -26.92 -0.93
CA SER A 1103 10.56 -25.87 -0.88
C SER A 1103 10.36 -25.28 0.53
N GLY A 1104 11.23 -25.60 1.50
CA GLY A 1104 11.17 -25.08 2.86
C GLY A 1104 10.05 -25.66 3.74
N GLN A 1105 9.35 -26.70 3.27
CA GLN A 1105 8.31 -27.38 4.07
C GLN A 1105 8.97 -28.38 5.02
N LEU A 1106 8.55 -28.37 6.30
CA LEU A 1106 8.96 -29.37 7.29
C LEU A 1106 8.38 -30.74 6.91
N VAL A 1107 9.23 -31.67 6.47
CA VAL A 1107 8.82 -33.03 6.06
C VAL A 1107 9.03 -34.08 7.15
N ARG A 1108 9.94 -33.85 8.10
CA ARG A 1108 10.16 -34.75 9.25
C ARG A 1108 10.78 -33.97 10.41
N SER A 1109 10.51 -34.36 11.64
CA SER A 1109 11.25 -33.93 12.82
C SER A 1109 11.45 -35.11 13.77
N GLY A 1110 12.36 -34.98 14.72
CA GLY A 1110 12.66 -36.05 15.67
C GLY A 1110 13.87 -35.74 16.54
N LYS A 1111 14.46 -36.79 17.09
CA LYS A 1111 15.66 -36.76 17.93
C LYS A 1111 16.70 -37.76 17.39
N PHE A 1112 17.98 -37.45 17.53
CA PHE A 1112 19.05 -38.43 17.41
C PHE A 1112 19.11 -39.28 18.68
N GLU A 1113 19.05 -40.61 18.53
CA GLU A 1113 19.21 -41.58 19.61
C GLU A 1113 20.50 -42.37 19.36
N ASN A 1114 21.40 -42.40 20.35
CA ASN A 1114 22.75 -42.96 20.20
C ASN A 1114 23.50 -42.40 18.96
N GLY A 1115 23.34 -41.11 18.67
CA GLY A 1115 23.98 -40.41 17.56
C GLY A 1115 23.42 -40.71 16.16
N LYS A 1116 22.25 -41.36 16.05
CA LYS A 1116 21.62 -41.70 14.77
C LYS A 1116 20.12 -41.44 14.73
N THR A 1117 19.57 -41.35 13.51
CA THR A 1117 18.13 -41.34 13.26
C THR A 1117 17.80 -42.02 11.93
N ASP A 1118 16.59 -42.58 11.82
CA ASP A 1118 16.06 -43.12 10.58
C ASP A 1118 15.56 -41.97 9.69
N VAL A 1119 15.87 -42.04 8.39
CA VAL A 1119 15.37 -41.16 7.33
C VAL A 1119 14.86 -41.95 6.10
N SER A 1120 14.63 -43.26 6.26
CA SER A 1120 14.21 -44.17 5.18
C SER A 1120 12.88 -43.75 4.52
N SER A 1121 11.99 -43.12 5.30
CA SER A 1121 10.68 -42.60 4.86
C SER A 1121 10.74 -41.35 3.95
N LEU A 1122 11.91 -40.77 3.71
CA LEU A 1122 12.06 -39.63 2.80
C LEU A 1122 12.21 -40.12 1.35
N SER A 1123 11.60 -39.42 0.40
CA SER A 1123 11.86 -39.64 -1.03
C SER A 1123 13.28 -39.18 -1.41
N SER A 1124 13.84 -39.72 -2.49
CA SER A 1124 15.14 -39.31 -3.02
C SER A 1124 15.13 -37.81 -3.37
N GLY A 1125 16.12 -37.05 -2.89
CA GLY A 1125 16.11 -35.59 -3.05
C GLY A 1125 17.07 -34.82 -2.14
N VAL A 1126 17.07 -33.50 -2.27
CA VAL A 1126 17.85 -32.58 -1.42
C VAL A 1126 17.01 -32.08 -0.26
N TYR A 1127 17.57 -32.17 0.95
CA TYR A 1127 16.93 -31.72 2.18
C TYR A 1127 17.85 -30.83 3.01
N LEU A 1128 17.24 -29.98 3.83
CA LEU A 1128 17.88 -29.09 4.78
C LEU A 1128 17.56 -29.54 6.20
N VAL A 1129 18.57 -29.82 7.02
CA VAL A 1129 18.39 -30.30 8.40
C VAL A 1129 18.81 -29.22 9.38
N ARG A 1130 17.84 -28.72 10.15
CA ARG A 1130 18.08 -27.82 11.29
C ARG A 1130 18.17 -28.65 12.57
N ILE A 1131 19.11 -28.30 13.46
CA ILE A 1131 19.38 -29.06 14.69
C ILE A 1131 19.19 -28.14 15.90
N ASN A 1132 18.47 -28.59 16.93
CA ASN A 1132 18.21 -27.84 18.18
C ASN A 1132 17.72 -26.38 18.00
N ASN A 1133 16.95 -26.11 16.94
CA ASN A 1133 16.54 -24.76 16.52
C ASN A 1133 17.70 -23.76 16.27
N ALA A 1134 18.93 -24.24 16.07
CA ALA A 1134 20.09 -23.41 15.73
C ALA A 1134 19.88 -22.66 14.40
N GLU A 1135 20.72 -21.64 14.17
CA GLU A 1135 20.77 -20.91 12.90
C GLU A 1135 21.54 -21.68 11.81
N GLU A 1136 22.44 -22.59 12.19
CA GLU A 1136 23.08 -23.50 11.23
C GLU A 1136 22.11 -24.57 10.71
N ILE A 1137 22.13 -24.74 9.38
CA ILE A 1137 21.31 -25.70 8.63
C ILE A 1137 22.25 -26.59 7.81
N VAL A 1138 22.21 -27.90 8.03
CA VAL A 1138 23.06 -28.87 7.34
C VAL A 1138 22.31 -29.46 6.15
N LYS A 1139 22.85 -29.29 4.94
CA LYS A 1139 22.30 -29.88 3.70
C LYS A 1139 22.60 -31.38 3.64
N ILE A 1140 21.59 -32.21 3.40
CA ILE A 1140 21.73 -33.65 3.11
C ILE A 1140 21.12 -34.01 1.75
N ILE A 1141 21.60 -35.09 1.15
CA ILE A 1141 21.06 -35.67 -0.08
C ILE A 1141 20.54 -37.07 0.26
N LYS A 1142 19.24 -37.33 0.08
CA LYS A 1142 18.62 -38.66 0.21
C LYS A 1142 18.75 -39.39 -1.12
N GLN A 1143 19.28 -40.61 -1.09
CA GLN A 1143 19.25 -41.59 -2.19
C GLN A 1143 17.91 -42.32 -2.25
#